data_AF-A0A1B6CWA4-F1
#
_entry.id   AF-A0A1B6CWA4-F1
#
_cell.length_a   1.000
_cell.length_b   1.000
_cell.length_c   1.000
_cell.angle_alpha   90.00
_cell.angle_beta   90.00
_cell.angle_gamma   90.00
#
_symmetry.space_group_name_H-M   'P 1'
#
loop_
_entity.id
_entity.type
_entity.pdbx_description
1 polymer ?
#
loop_
_entity_poly.entity_id
_entity_poly.type
_entity_poly.pdbx_seq_one_letter_code
_entity_poly.pdbx_strand_id
1 'polypeptide(L)'
;SSMASKSASDNSVAERRLRPIYDWLDNGNNKRALQESDKVLKKQPQMQCARILKSLALLRLGKETECEELLESVRKEIPCDDPSLQAMSICYRELNKLDTICEMYEAATRADPTNEELLTHLFMSYVRVGNYKKQQSSSMALYKLKPKNPYYFWAIMSVVMQACKGDTTIAKSVTLPLAQRMVERFVQEDKIEAEQEVQLYIMILEMQDKFEEALTVVRGPLGEKLQSYYTVPAKAIELLMKMGRWKEANIAIKELLLKDIDNWTLYKNYFETVFNMEAHVEEFVSENIVDDDRKADCTFEACVKFISILQNDNEKLTHKLRGPYLAFLELYLKLFSAGKNAKEYLGPLPTLLINYFYHFGAKSCCLSDLRPYLNILSKSEITSFLDYMWKLLQLEDGQLPTSKEQMLRYISNLHISRYLGFHEELSCESKLHLTSCLMRYYQHAAQFNDPNALCTEIMHNDPFALLVAHMLHDVWLETKQTSYLRDALIVLEYALRRSPSNHQIKLLLLKLYNSLGLSKAAHIIYEMLDIKHMQLDSLGYLQCWPLLYHGQYTIASQLFDTTLKFFTSNYKDSADHLTFSYKFGSFLKISEFVDFREKLGHSLHFALITVEKMLLEIYNSTSIQHTLQVIDQMDIINSKDDDVYCNNLRD
;
A
#
# COMPACT_ATOMS: atom_id res chain seq x y z
N SER A 1 44.44 -12.67 32.83
CA SER A 1 43.50 -13.80 32.70
C SER A 1 42.49 -13.91 33.86
N SER A 2 42.80 -13.49 35.10
CA SER A 2 41.87 -13.64 36.25
C SER A 2 40.72 -12.60 36.34
N MET A 3 40.86 -11.41 35.74
CA MET A 3 39.77 -10.41 35.66
C MET A 3 38.69 -10.81 34.64
N ALA A 4 39.09 -11.35 33.48
CA ALA A 4 38.15 -11.82 32.45
C ALA A 4 37.38 -13.08 32.87
N SER A 5 37.99 -13.96 33.69
CA SER A 5 37.29 -15.13 34.24
C SER A 5 36.30 -14.76 35.35
N LYS A 6 36.56 -13.68 36.11
CA LYS A 6 35.63 -13.15 37.14
C LYS A 6 34.43 -12.41 36.51
N SER A 7 34.65 -11.58 35.49
CA SER A 7 33.56 -10.89 34.79
C SER A 7 32.61 -11.88 34.09
N ALA A 8 33.15 -12.95 33.50
CA ALA A 8 32.33 -14.01 32.89
C ALA A 8 31.52 -14.82 33.92
N SER A 9 32.08 -15.11 35.11
CA SER A 9 31.36 -15.81 36.18
C SER A 9 30.29 -14.93 36.85
N ASP A 10 30.58 -13.64 37.04
CA ASP A 10 29.62 -12.69 37.61
C ASP A 10 28.46 -12.40 36.64
N ASN A 11 28.73 -12.33 35.33
CA ASN A 11 27.69 -12.23 34.30
C ASN A 11 26.77 -13.46 34.28
N SER A 12 27.32 -14.67 34.41
CA SER A 12 26.52 -15.92 34.48
C SER A 12 25.59 -15.99 35.69
N VAL A 13 26.03 -15.48 36.85
CA VAL A 13 25.22 -15.44 38.08
C VAL A 13 24.17 -14.33 38.01
N ALA A 14 24.51 -13.17 37.44
CA ALA A 14 23.58 -12.07 37.18
C ALA A 14 22.45 -12.50 36.24
N GLU A 15 22.77 -13.14 35.11
CA GLU A 15 21.82 -13.62 34.11
C GLU A 15 20.83 -14.65 34.70
N ARG A 16 21.32 -15.60 35.51
CA ARG A 16 20.46 -16.57 36.22
C ARG A 16 19.49 -15.93 37.21
N ARG A 17 19.84 -14.78 37.80
CA ARG A 17 18.98 -14.05 38.75
C ARG A 17 17.96 -13.16 38.06
N LEU A 18 18.26 -12.68 36.85
CA LEU A 18 17.36 -11.85 36.05
C LEU A 18 16.36 -12.69 35.25
N ARG A 19 16.70 -13.94 34.92
CA ARG A 19 15.83 -14.85 34.14
C ARG A 19 14.39 -14.99 34.67
N PRO A 20 14.14 -15.17 35.99
CA PRO A 20 12.77 -15.20 36.50
C PRO A 20 12.00 -13.89 36.26
N ILE A 21 12.68 -12.75 36.24
CA ILE A 21 12.06 -11.45 35.96
C ILE A 21 11.64 -11.40 34.48
N TYR A 22 12.53 -11.80 33.56
CA TYR A 22 12.22 -11.91 32.14
C TYR A 22 11.06 -12.86 31.88
N ASP A 23 11.09 -14.07 32.44
CA ASP A 23 10.03 -15.07 32.28
C ASP A 23 8.66 -14.51 32.72
N TRP A 24 8.59 -13.77 33.83
CA TRP A 24 7.32 -13.17 34.27
C TRP A 24 6.87 -11.97 33.43
N LEU A 25 7.80 -11.17 32.91
CA LEU A 25 7.50 -10.06 32.00
C LEU A 25 7.00 -10.57 30.64
N ASP A 26 7.61 -11.64 30.12
CA ASP A 26 7.24 -12.26 28.85
C ASP A 26 5.89 -13.00 28.96
N ASN A 27 5.61 -13.61 30.11
CA ASN A 27 4.29 -14.18 30.43
C ASN A 27 3.22 -13.12 30.75
N GLY A 28 3.54 -11.82 30.68
CA GLY A 28 2.61 -10.71 30.94
C GLY A 28 2.20 -10.54 32.40
N ASN A 29 2.82 -11.24 33.36
CA ASN A 29 2.49 -11.13 34.78
C ASN A 29 3.36 -10.08 35.48
N ASN A 30 3.04 -8.81 35.22
CA ASN A 30 3.82 -7.65 35.68
C ASN A 30 3.89 -7.55 37.22
N LYS A 31 2.87 -8.05 37.95
CA LYS A 31 2.86 -8.07 39.43
C LYS A 31 3.91 -9.01 39.99
N ARG A 32 4.06 -10.20 39.40
CA ARG A 32 5.10 -11.17 39.83
C ARG A 32 6.49 -10.72 39.38
N ALA A 33 6.60 -10.14 38.19
CA ALA A 33 7.85 -9.52 37.73
C ALA A 33 8.34 -8.43 38.70
N LEU A 34 7.44 -7.58 39.19
CA LEU A 34 7.77 -6.57 40.20
C LEU A 34 8.28 -7.19 41.52
N GLN A 35 7.60 -8.24 42.01
CA GLN A 35 8.01 -8.94 43.23
C GLN A 35 9.37 -9.62 43.10
N GLU A 36 9.64 -10.28 41.97
CA GLU A 36 10.96 -10.88 41.71
C GLU A 36 12.05 -9.83 41.55
N SER A 37 11.73 -8.69 40.92
CA SER A 37 12.66 -7.56 40.82
C SER A 37 13.01 -7.00 42.21
N ASP A 38 12.03 -6.82 43.09
CA ASP A 38 12.27 -6.38 44.47
C ASP A 38 13.10 -7.39 45.28
N LYS A 39 12.91 -8.70 45.06
CA LYS A 39 13.74 -9.74 45.70
C LYS A 39 15.19 -9.66 45.26
N VAL A 40 15.44 -9.41 43.97
CA VAL A 40 16.80 -9.24 43.43
C VAL A 40 17.42 -7.96 43.97
N LEU A 41 16.69 -6.84 43.95
CA LEU A 41 17.17 -5.55 44.44
C LEU A 41 17.42 -5.53 45.95
N LYS A 42 16.69 -6.31 46.75
CA LYS A 42 17.02 -6.51 48.18
C LYS A 42 18.39 -7.14 48.40
N LYS A 43 18.84 -8.01 47.48
CA LYS A 43 20.15 -8.68 47.56
C LYS A 43 21.26 -7.87 46.88
N GLN A 44 20.93 -7.16 45.80
CA GLN A 44 21.87 -6.35 45.00
C GLN A 44 21.22 -5.02 44.61
N PRO A 45 21.22 -4.00 45.51
CA PRO A 45 20.54 -2.73 45.26
C PRO A 45 21.10 -1.94 44.07
N GLN A 46 22.39 -2.11 43.76
CA GLN A 46 23.08 -1.38 42.69
C GLN A 46 22.91 -2.00 41.30
N MET A 47 22.27 -3.16 41.17
CA MET A 47 22.11 -3.83 39.88
C MET A 47 21.23 -3.00 38.94
N GLN A 48 21.84 -2.39 37.91
CA GLN A 48 21.18 -1.48 36.98
C GLN A 48 20.05 -2.17 36.21
N CYS A 49 20.34 -3.30 35.55
CA CYS A 49 19.36 -4.08 34.79
C CYS A 49 18.12 -4.45 35.63
N ALA A 50 18.27 -4.88 36.88
CA ALA A 50 17.13 -5.22 37.76
C ALA A 50 16.25 -4.00 38.11
N ARG A 51 16.83 -2.81 38.26
CA ARG A 51 16.07 -1.55 38.46
C ARG A 51 15.30 -1.16 37.21
N ILE A 52 15.87 -1.38 36.03
CA ILE A 52 15.21 -1.10 34.75
C ILE A 52 14.07 -2.08 34.51
N LEU A 53 14.26 -3.38 34.74
CA LEU A 53 13.18 -4.36 34.62
C LEU A 53 12.05 -4.13 35.63
N LYS A 54 12.38 -3.63 36.83
CA LYS A 54 11.39 -3.11 37.78
C LYS A 54 10.61 -1.94 37.19
N SER A 55 11.30 -0.99 36.56
CA SER A 55 10.66 0.16 35.88
C SER A 55 9.70 -0.31 34.79
N LEU A 56 10.10 -1.29 33.97
CA LEU A 56 9.23 -1.89 32.95
C LEU A 56 7.98 -2.55 33.56
N ALA A 57 8.13 -3.27 34.68
CA ALA A 57 7.00 -3.87 35.37
C ALA A 57 6.05 -2.78 35.94
N LEU A 58 6.58 -1.68 36.47
CA LEU A 58 5.79 -0.54 36.96
C LEU A 58 5.05 0.17 35.82
N LEU A 59 5.72 0.38 34.69
CA LEU A 59 5.13 0.97 33.49
C LEU A 59 3.92 0.17 33.02
N ARG A 60 4.07 -1.14 32.87
CA ARG A 60 2.98 -2.03 32.44
C ARG A 60 1.89 -2.23 33.50
N LEU A 61 2.08 -1.72 34.71
CA LEU A 61 1.05 -1.64 35.77
C LEU A 61 0.37 -0.26 35.83
N GLY A 62 0.70 0.66 34.92
CA GLY A 62 0.13 2.02 34.85
C GLY A 62 0.75 3.01 35.83
N LYS A 63 1.91 2.69 36.43
CA LYS A 63 2.63 3.56 37.38
C LYS A 63 3.76 4.31 36.67
N GLU A 64 3.39 5.22 35.78
CA GLU A 64 4.33 5.92 34.90
C GLU A 64 5.30 6.83 35.65
N THR A 65 4.81 7.59 36.64
CA THR A 65 5.65 8.51 37.43
C THR A 65 6.78 7.78 38.18
N GLU A 66 6.45 6.70 38.89
CA GLU A 66 7.43 5.85 39.59
C GLU A 66 8.44 5.21 38.61
N CYS A 67 7.99 4.86 37.40
CA CYS A 67 8.85 4.33 36.34
C CYS A 67 9.87 5.38 35.87
N GLU A 68 9.42 6.60 35.57
CA GLU A 68 10.28 7.67 35.07
C GLU A 68 11.35 8.09 36.09
N GLU A 69 10.99 8.21 37.37
CA GLU A 69 11.94 8.52 38.44
C GLU A 69 13.06 7.46 38.53
N LEU A 70 12.68 6.18 38.42
CA LEU A 70 13.62 5.07 38.50
C LEU A 70 14.52 5.00 37.25
N LEU A 71 13.96 5.19 36.06
CA LEU A 71 14.74 5.26 34.81
C LEU A 71 15.74 6.42 34.82
N GLU A 72 15.34 7.60 35.29
CA GLU A 72 16.22 8.76 35.38
C GLU A 72 17.36 8.55 36.38
N SER A 73 17.10 7.83 37.48
CA SER A 73 18.13 7.47 38.45
C SER A 73 19.22 6.59 37.82
N VAL A 74 18.83 5.62 36.97
CA VAL A 74 19.77 4.72 36.29
C VAL A 74 20.46 5.44 35.14
N ARG A 75 19.76 6.32 34.41
CA ARG A 75 20.34 7.11 33.31
C ARG A 75 21.55 7.96 33.77
N LYS A 76 21.48 8.53 34.97
CA LYS A 76 22.58 9.31 35.57
C LYS A 76 23.84 8.49 35.85
N GLU A 77 23.73 7.17 35.94
CA GLU A 77 24.86 6.26 36.14
C GLU A 77 25.56 5.85 34.84
N ILE A 78 25.03 6.26 33.66
CA ILE A 78 25.56 5.97 32.32
C ILE A 78 25.78 4.45 32.12
N PRO A 79 24.70 3.65 32.05
CA PRO A 79 24.81 2.22 31.81
C PRO A 79 25.48 1.96 30.46
N CYS A 80 26.42 1.01 30.43
CA CYS A 80 27.17 0.65 29.22
C CYS A 80 26.98 -0.83 28.83
N ASP A 81 26.29 -1.63 29.66
CA ASP A 81 25.98 -3.01 29.34
C ASP A 81 24.72 -3.11 28.47
N ASP A 82 24.77 -3.99 27.45
CA ASP A 82 23.69 -4.16 26.49
C ASP A 82 22.34 -4.54 27.14
N PRO A 83 22.25 -5.49 28.11
CA PRO A 83 20.97 -5.86 28.72
C PRO A 83 20.26 -4.69 29.41
N SER A 84 21.00 -3.83 30.13
CA SER A 84 20.43 -2.62 30.73
C SER A 84 19.96 -1.63 29.67
N LEU A 85 20.77 -1.37 28.63
CA LEU A 85 20.42 -0.42 27.57
C LEU A 85 19.23 -0.88 26.73
N GLN A 86 19.13 -2.18 26.39
CA GLN A 86 17.96 -2.73 25.68
C GLN A 86 16.69 -2.60 26.53
N ALA A 87 16.76 -2.96 27.81
CA ALA A 87 15.61 -2.85 28.71
C ALA A 87 15.15 -1.38 28.88
N MET A 88 16.10 -0.43 28.95
CA MET A 88 15.78 1.00 28.98
C MET A 88 15.16 1.47 27.67
N SER A 89 15.70 1.04 26.52
CA SER A 89 15.15 1.36 25.20
C SER A 89 13.72 0.85 25.05
N ILE A 90 13.36 -0.31 25.62
CA ILE A 90 11.99 -0.82 25.62
C ILE A 90 11.08 0.11 26.45
N CYS A 91 11.50 0.49 27.66
CA CYS A 91 10.72 1.39 28.52
C CYS A 91 10.47 2.75 27.85
N TYR A 92 11.50 3.37 27.30
CA TYR A 92 11.36 4.66 26.62
C TYR A 92 10.54 4.59 25.33
N ARG A 93 10.57 3.46 24.61
CA ARG A 93 9.69 3.22 23.45
C ARG A 93 8.23 3.05 23.88
N GLU A 94 7.97 2.38 24.99
CA GLU A 94 6.61 2.26 25.56
C GLU A 94 6.08 3.65 26.00
N LEU A 95 6.95 4.50 26.59
CA LEU A 95 6.68 5.89 26.98
C LEU A 95 6.67 6.93 25.84
N ASN A 96 6.90 6.52 24.58
CA ASN A 96 7.03 7.40 23.41
C ASN A 96 8.13 8.49 23.52
N LYS A 97 9.16 8.28 24.33
CA LYS A 97 10.32 9.18 24.49
C LYS A 97 11.49 8.67 23.63
N LEU A 98 11.40 8.84 22.32
CA LEU A 98 12.42 8.28 21.40
C LEU A 98 13.75 9.05 21.43
N ASP A 99 13.73 10.36 21.65
CA ASP A 99 14.95 11.18 21.70
C ASP A 99 15.85 10.82 22.89
N THR A 100 15.26 10.44 24.04
CA THR A 100 16.03 10.03 25.21
C THR A 100 16.79 8.72 24.97
N ILE A 101 16.31 7.86 24.07
CA ILE A 101 17.03 6.66 23.62
C ILE A 101 18.31 7.07 22.87
N CYS A 102 18.24 8.10 22.02
CA CYS A 102 19.42 8.63 21.35
C CYS A 102 20.44 9.19 22.37
N GLU A 103 20.00 10.03 23.32
CA GLU A 103 20.88 10.58 24.36
C GLU A 103 21.58 9.50 25.19
N MET A 104 20.83 8.45 25.54
CA MET A 104 21.34 7.30 26.29
C MET A 104 22.47 6.59 25.54
N TYR A 105 22.25 6.23 24.27
CA TYR A 105 23.28 5.59 23.46
C TYR A 105 24.44 6.54 23.10
N GLU A 106 24.20 7.86 22.99
CA GLU A 106 25.27 8.87 22.85
C GLU A 106 26.16 8.93 24.10
N ALA A 107 25.61 8.75 25.30
CA ALA A 107 26.39 8.68 26.53
C ALA A 107 27.19 7.36 26.62
N ALA A 108 26.55 6.22 26.31
CA ALA A 108 27.20 4.91 26.34
C ALA A 108 28.35 4.80 25.33
N THR A 109 28.15 5.29 24.10
CA THR A 109 29.20 5.30 23.07
C THR A 109 30.35 6.27 23.37
N ARG A 110 30.12 7.35 24.12
CA ARG A 110 31.20 8.21 24.62
C ARG A 110 32.02 7.54 25.72
N ALA A 111 31.38 6.70 26.55
CA ALA A 111 32.05 5.95 27.60
C ALA A 111 32.88 4.78 27.04
N ASP A 112 32.37 4.07 26.02
CA ASP A 112 33.10 3.04 25.28
C ASP A 112 33.01 3.24 23.75
N PRO A 113 33.89 4.06 23.17
CA PRO A 113 33.90 4.33 21.73
C PRO A 113 34.34 3.15 20.84
N THR A 114 34.87 2.08 21.45
CA THR A 114 35.41 0.92 20.71
C THR A 114 34.39 -0.20 20.50
N ASN A 115 33.19 -0.05 21.07
CA ASN A 115 32.15 -1.05 21.00
C ASN A 115 31.27 -0.88 19.74
N GLU A 116 31.35 -1.86 18.83
CA GLU A 116 30.58 -1.91 17.58
C GLU A 116 29.06 -2.01 17.84
N GLU A 117 28.64 -2.74 18.86
CA GLU A 117 27.22 -2.96 19.16
C GLU A 117 26.57 -1.67 19.65
N LEU A 118 27.22 -0.94 20.56
CA LEU A 118 26.73 0.36 21.05
C LEU A 118 26.58 1.38 19.93
N LEU A 119 27.56 1.47 19.03
CA LEU A 119 27.49 2.36 17.87
C LEU A 119 26.41 1.91 16.86
N THR A 120 26.17 0.61 16.72
CA THR A 120 25.09 0.06 15.89
C THR A 120 23.73 0.43 16.48
N HIS A 121 23.55 0.29 17.79
CA HIS A 121 22.32 0.69 18.47
C HIS A 121 22.10 2.21 18.44
N LEU A 122 23.16 3.01 18.54
CA LEU A 122 23.11 4.45 18.35
C LEU A 122 22.65 4.82 16.93
N PHE A 123 23.22 4.19 15.90
CA PHE A 123 22.76 4.39 14.53
C PHE A 123 21.27 4.06 14.39
N MET A 124 20.83 2.91 14.92
CA MET A 124 19.44 2.47 14.85
C MET A 124 18.48 3.36 15.64
N SER A 125 18.91 3.98 16.74
CA SER A 125 18.08 4.97 17.45
C SER A 125 17.87 6.23 16.60
N TYR A 126 18.91 6.73 15.93
CA TYR A 126 18.76 7.83 14.98
C TYR A 126 17.91 7.48 13.76
N VAL A 127 17.90 6.21 13.32
CA VAL A 127 16.98 5.74 12.27
C VAL A 127 15.52 5.87 12.72
N ARG A 128 15.18 5.48 13.95
CA ARG A 128 13.81 5.55 14.47
C ARG A 128 13.30 7.00 14.58
N VAL A 129 14.17 7.90 15.05
CA VAL A 129 13.87 9.34 15.19
C VAL A 129 13.91 10.08 13.85
N GLY A 130 14.54 9.52 12.81
CA GLY A 130 14.68 10.18 11.51
C GLY A 130 15.78 11.25 11.47
N ASN A 131 16.75 11.22 12.39
CA ASN A 131 17.86 12.17 12.40
C ASN A 131 18.97 11.77 11.42
N TYR A 132 18.77 12.06 10.13
CA TYR A 132 19.65 11.59 9.06
C TYR A 132 21.09 12.14 9.11
N LYS A 133 21.28 13.35 9.66
CA LYS A 133 22.63 13.93 9.86
C LYS A 133 23.43 13.13 10.88
N LYS A 134 22.82 12.81 12.02
CA LYS A 134 23.46 12.00 13.06
C LYS A 134 23.63 10.55 12.63
N GLN A 135 22.70 10.00 11.83
CA GLN A 135 22.87 8.68 11.20
C GLN A 135 24.15 8.62 10.35
N GLN A 136 24.37 9.60 9.47
CA GLN A 136 25.58 9.66 8.63
C GLN A 136 26.86 9.67 9.48
N SER A 137 26.95 10.53 10.50
CA SER A 137 28.14 10.59 11.36
C SER A 137 28.38 9.30 12.14
N SER A 138 27.31 8.70 12.69
CA SER A 138 27.40 7.45 13.45
C SER A 138 27.84 6.28 12.56
N SER A 139 27.30 6.21 11.34
CA SER A 139 27.63 5.17 10.36
C SER A 139 29.08 5.28 9.87
N MET A 140 29.58 6.50 9.68
CA MET A 140 30.99 6.72 9.34
C MET A 140 31.93 6.37 10.51
N ALA A 141 31.52 6.58 11.76
CA ALA A 141 32.26 6.14 12.94
C ALA A 141 32.32 4.60 13.01
N LEU A 142 31.20 3.91 12.76
CA LEU A 142 31.13 2.45 12.63
C LEU A 142 32.08 1.92 11.56
N TYR A 143 32.06 2.52 10.37
CA TYR A 143 32.93 2.10 9.27
C TYR A 143 34.42 2.31 9.58
N LYS A 144 34.78 3.39 10.29
CA LYS A 144 36.17 3.62 10.75
C LYS A 144 36.61 2.60 11.80
N LEU A 145 35.71 2.20 12.70
CA LEU A 145 35.99 1.19 13.72
C LEU A 145 36.13 -0.21 13.10
N LYS A 146 35.18 -0.59 12.24
CA LYS A 146 35.20 -1.84 11.48
C LYS A 146 34.79 -1.59 10.02
N PRO A 147 35.71 -1.74 9.06
CA PRO A 147 35.45 -1.41 7.66
C PRO A 147 34.63 -2.50 6.96
N LYS A 148 33.34 -2.60 7.28
CA LYS A 148 32.36 -3.45 6.58
C LYS A 148 31.56 -2.62 5.57
N ASN A 149 31.35 -3.14 4.36
CA ASN A 149 30.61 -2.43 3.32
C ASN A 149 29.22 -1.94 3.77
N PRO A 150 28.39 -2.74 4.46
CA PRO A 150 27.07 -2.28 4.91
C PRO A 150 27.10 -0.98 5.72
N TYR A 151 28.09 -0.78 6.61
CA TYR A 151 28.20 0.45 7.40
C TYR A 151 28.55 1.67 6.55
N TYR A 152 29.24 1.48 5.43
CA TYR A 152 29.49 2.56 4.50
C TYR A 152 28.23 2.91 3.69
N PHE A 153 27.50 1.89 3.23
CA PHE A 153 26.25 2.05 2.49
C PHE A 153 25.10 2.58 3.35
N TRP A 154 25.08 2.30 4.66
CA TRP A 154 24.21 2.97 5.62
C TRP A 154 24.48 4.49 5.65
N ALA A 155 25.74 4.91 5.65
CA ALA A 155 26.09 6.33 5.60
C ALA A 155 25.63 6.97 4.29
N ILE A 156 25.84 6.29 3.15
CA ILE A 156 25.36 6.74 1.83
C ILE A 156 23.85 6.90 1.84
N MET A 157 23.11 5.90 2.33
CA MET A 157 21.66 5.96 2.37
C MET A 157 21.16 7.07 3.32
N SER A 158 21.83 7.32 4.44
CA SER A 158 21.52 8.47 5.30
C SER A 158 21.75 9.82 4.59
N VAL A 159 22.76 9.93 3.72
CA VAL A 159 22.96 11.11 2.86
C VAL A 159 21.82 11.24 1.85
N VAL A 160 21.40 10.14 1.24
CA VAL A 160 20.23 10.13 0.33
C VAL A 160 18.96 10.58 1.07
N MET A 161 18.71 10.10 2.29
CA MET A 161 17.55 10.54 3.06
C MET A 161 17.61 12.02 3.46
N GLN A 162 18.80 12.58 3.71
CA GLN A 162 18.97 14.04 3.86
C GLN A 162 18.59 14.79 2.59
N ALA A 163 18.86 14.24 1.41
CA ALA A 163 18.44 14.82 0.14
C ALA A 163 16.92 14.74 -0.06
N CYS A 164 16.29 13.62 0.33
CA CYS A 164 14.84 13.43 0.21
C CYS A 164 14.01 14.37 1.11
N LYS A 165 14.47 14.63 2.35
CA LYS A 165 13.75 15.47 3.32
C LYS A 165 14.30 16.89 3.46
N GLY A 166 15.39 17.21 2.76
CA GLY A 166 16.01 18.53 2.75
C GLY A 166 15.51 19.43 1.61
N ASP A 167 16.11 20.62 1.51
CA ASP A 167 15.86 21.55 0.39
C ASP A 167 16.34 20.92 -0.94
N THR A 168 15.47 20.91 -1.94
CA THR A 168 15.73 20.35 -3.28
C THR A 168 16.97 20.95 -3.94
N THR A 169 17.26 22.23 -3.70
CA THR A 169 18.42 22.92 -4.29
C THR A 169 19.73 22.37 -3.72
N ILE A 170 19.80 22.19 -2.40
CA ILE A 170 20.95 21.62 -1.69
C ILE A 170 21.08 20.13 -1.99
N ALA A 171 19.95 19.42 -2.09
CA ALA A 171 19.90 18.02 -2.45
C ALA A 171 20.62 17.75 -3.79
N LYS A 172 20.27 18.50 -4.85
CA LYS A 172 20.87 18.32 -6.18
C LYS A 172 22.31 18.85 -6.28
N SER A 173 22.63 19.96 -5.60
CA SER A 173 23.95 20.61 -5.75
C SER A 173 25.05 20.03 -4.86
N VAL A 174 24.72 19.48 -3.68
CA VAL A 174 25.72 19.06 -2.68
C VAL A 174 25.52 17.63 -2.22
N THR A 175 24.30 17.29 -1.78
CA THR A 175 24.06 16.04 -1.04
C THR A 175 24.10 14.81 -1.95
N LEU A 176 23.40 14.82 -3.08
CA LEU A 176 23.40 13.71 -4.04
C LEU A 176 24.77 13.54 -4.75
N PRO A 177 25.47 14.61 -5.18
CA PRO A 177 26.84 14.47 -5.70
C PRO A 177 27.83 13.92 -4.68
N LEU A 178 27.64 14.18 -3.38
CA LEU A 178 28.41 13.53 -2.32
C LEU A 178 28.13 12.03 -2.27
N ALA A 179 26.85 11.63 -2.26
CA ALA A 179 26.46 10.22 -2.25
C ALA A 179 27.00 9.46 -3.48
N GLN A 180 26.94 10.07 -4.68
CA GLN A 180 27.52 9.51 -5.90
C GLN A 180 29.02 9.27 -5.74
N ARG A 181 29.80 10.28 -5.34
CA ARG A 181 31.25 10.13 -5.16
C ARG A 181 31.63 9.06 -4.13
N MET A 182 30.81 8.90 -3.09
CA MET A 182 31.00 7.85 -2.09
C MET A 182 30.87 6.46 -2.71
N VAL A 183 29.84 6.23 -3.53
CA VAL A 183 29.63 4.96 -4.23
C VAL A 183 30.69 4.73 -5.31
N GLU A 184 31.00 5.73 -6.12
CA GLU A 184 32.01 5.64 -7.20
C GLU A 184 33.38 5.20 -6.69
N ARG A 185 33.76 5.64 -5.49
CA ARG A 185 35.00 5.17 -4.85
C ARG A 185 35.01 3.65 -4.67
N PHE A 186 33.89 3.06 -4.24
CA PHE A 186 33.77 1.61 -4.09
C PHE A 186 33.71 0.89 -5.44
N VAL A 187 33.12 1.53 -6.46
CA VAL A 187 33.13 1.02 -7.83
C VAL A 187 34.57 0.97 -8.39
N GLN A 188 35.35 2.05 -8.21
CA GLN A 188 36.75 2.13 -8.66
C GLN A 188 37.67 1.13 -7.94
N GLU A 189 37.38 0.83 -6.68
CA GLU A 189 38.14 -0.13 -5.86
C GLU A 189 37.67 -1.59 -6.05
N ASP A 190 36.68 -1.85 -6.92
CA ASP A 190 35.99 -3.14 -7.11
C ASP A 190 35.51 -3.79 -5.79
N LYS A 191 34.97 -2.97 -4.90
CA LYS A 191 34.46 -3.37 -3.57
C LYS A 191 32.94 -3.50 -3.50
N ILE A 192 32.24 -3.41 -4.63
CA ILE A 192 30.79 -3.64 -4.67
C ILE A 192 30.55 -5.14 -4.65
N GLU A 193 29.92 -5.65 -3.60
CA GLU A 193 29.72 -7.08 -3.36
C GLU A 193 28.24 -7.49 -3.52
N ALA A 194 27.31 -6.57 -3.25
CA ALA A 194 25.90 -6.89 -3.11
C ALA A 194 25.01 -6.16 -4.13
N GLU A 195 23.90 -6.80 -4.53
CA GLU A 195 22.90 -6.24 -5.44
C GLU A 195 22.32 -4.91 -4.91
N GLN A 196 22.11 -4.82 -3.60
CA GLN A 196 21.55 -3.66 -2.90
C GLN A 196 22.43 -2.40 -3.07
N GLU A 197 23.74 -2.59 -3.18
CA GLU A 197 24.71 -1.51 -3.37
C GLU A 197 24.60 -0.92 -4.79
N VAL A 198 24.42 -1.78 -5.79
CA VAL A 198 24.17 -1.38 -7.18
C VAL A 198 22.81 -0.69 -7.31
N GLN A 199 21.78 -1.21 -6.64
CA GLN A 199 20.44 -0.60 -6.59
C GLN A 199 20.49 0.81 -5.98
N LEU A 200 21.21 0.99 -4.87
CA LEU A 200 21.40 2.31 -4.27
C LEU A 200 22.13 3.25 -5.23
N TYR A 201 23.12 2.74 -5.97
CA TYR A 201 23.84 3.56 -6.96
C TYR A 201 22.92 4.07 -8.08
N ILE A 202 22.11 3.17 -8.66
CA ILE A 202 21.15 3.51 -9.71
C ILE A 202 20.15 4.55 -9.19
N MET A 203 19.62 4.37 -7.97
CA MET A 203 18.72 5.35 -7.35
C MET A 203 19.37 6.73 -7.22
N ILE A 204 20.63 6.81 -6.79
CA ILE A 204 21.36 8.09 -6.66
C ILE A 204 21.54 8.78 -8.02
N LEU A 205 21.84 8.02 -9.09
CA LEU A 205 21.98 8.56 -10.43
C LEU A 205 20.63 9.06 -10.97
N GLU A 206 19.55 8.32 -10.75
CA GLU A 206 18.20 8.73 -11.15
C GLU A 206 17.72 9.99 -10.42
N MET A 207 18.00 10.11 -9.12
CA MET A 207 17.67 11.32 -8.35
C MET A 207 18.42 12.57 -8.83
N GLN A 208 19.54 12.38 -9.54
CA GLN A 208 20.33 13.46 -10.15
C GLN A 208 20.01 13.68 -11.64
N ASP A 209 19.01 12.98 -12.19
CA ASP A 209 18.66 13.02 -13.61
C ASP A 209 19.81 12.54 -14.55
N LYS A 210 20.76 11.75 -14.02
CA LYS A 210 21.91 11.19 -14.75
C LYS A 210 21.59 9.84 -15.38
N PHE A 211 20.59 9.82 -16.26
CA PHE A 211 20.03 8.59 -16.79
C PHE A 211 20.98 7.80 -17.70
N GLU A 212 21.88 8.47 -18.42
CA GLU A 212 22.87 7.79 -19.29
C GLU A 212 23.88 7.01 -18.44
N GLU A 213 24.42 7.63 -17.38
CA GLU A 213 25.30 6.96 -16.41
C GLU A 213 24.56 5.76 -15.78
N ALA A 214 23.30 5.93 -15.38
CA ALA A 214 22.50 4.83 -14.82
C ALA A 214 22.33 3.68 -15.83
N LEU A 215 22.11 3.98 -17.11
CA LEU A 215 21.98 2.96 -18.16
C LEU A 215 23.29 2.20 -18.36
N THR A 216 24.44 2.88 -18.31
CA THR A 216 25.75 2.20 -18.39
C THR A 216 25.99 1.25 -17.22
N VAL A 217 25.55 1.61 -16.02
CA VAL A 217 25.62 0.73 -14.83
C VAL A 217 24.75 -0.51 -15.03
N VAL A 218 23.51 -0.33 -15.50
CA VAL A 218 22.55 -1.42 -15.74
C VAL A 218 23.01 -2.36 -16.85
N ARG A 219 23.62 -1.85 -17.93
CA ARG A 219 24.13 -2.65 -19.06
C ARG A 219 25.57 -3.16 -18.85
N GLY A 220 26.28 -2.66 -17.85
CA GLY A 220 27.68 -3.00 -17.56
C GLY A 220 27.85 -4.15 -16.57
N PRO A 221 29.09 -4.41 -16.11
CA PRO A 221 29.40 -5.51 -15.19
C PRO A 221 28.67 -5.45 -13.85
N LEU A 222 28.33 -4.23 -13.38
CA LEU A 222 27.53 -4.06 -12.16
C LEU A 222 26.09 -4.56 -12.34
N GLY A 223 25.55 -4.48 -13.56
CA GLY A 223 24.23 -5.00 -13.91
C GLY A 223 24.13 -6.52 -13.78
N GLU A 224 25.22 -7.25 -14.01
CA GLU A 224 25.27 -8.71 -13.84
C GLU A 224 25.07 -9.14 -12.38
N LYS A 225 25.40 -8.26 -11.43
CA LYS A 225 25.19 -8.51 -9.99
C LYS A 225 23.72 -8.36 -9.56
N LEU A 226 22.85 -7.81 -10.40
CA LEU A 226 21.42 -7.66 -10.11
C LEU A 226 20.70 -8.98 -10.39
N GLN A 227 20.40 -9.77 -9.35
CA GLN A 227 19.79 -11.10 -9.51
C GLN A 227 18.28 -11.06 -9.73
N SER A 228 17.57 -10.06 -9.17
CA SER A 228 16.10 -10.16 -9.06
C SER A 228 15.31 -8.87 -9.34
N TYR A 229 15.91 -7.71 -9.53
CA TYR A 229 15.17 -6.46 -9.27
C TYR A 229 14.05 -6.00 -10.25
N TYR A 230 13.30 -6.87 -10.92
CA TYR A 230 12.33 -6.62 -12.00
C TYR A 230 12.98 -6.42 -13.37
N THR A 231 13.57 -7.51 -13.88
CA THR A 231 14.23 -7.66 -15.19
C THR A 231 15.10 -6.45 -15.55
N VAL A 232 16.42 -6.56 -15.39
CA VAL A 232 17.42 -5.61 -15.94
C VAL A 232 16.98 -4.96 -17.29
N PRO A 233 16.37 -5.72 -18.24
CA PRO A 233 15.69 -5.15 -19.41
C PRO A 233 14.61 -4.08 -19.16
N ALA A 234 13.66 -4.29 -18.24
CA ALA A 234 12.61 -3.32 -17.91
C ALA A 234 13.19 -2.04 -17.29
N LYS A 235 14.21 -2.15 -16.42
CA LYS A 235 14.89 -0.97 -15.88
C LYS A 235 15.64 -0.19 -16.97
N ALA A 236 16.31 -0.91 -17.88
CA ALA A 236 16.93 -0.29 -19.04
C ALA A 236 15.90 0.43 -19.92
N ILE A 237 14.73 -0.17 -20.17
CA ILE A 237 13.62 0.47 -20.89
C ILE A 237 13.16 1.74 -20.17
N GLU A 238 12.93 1.69 -18.86
CA GLU A 238 12.54 2.86 -18.07
C GLU A 238 13.52 4.03 -18.24
N LEU A 239 14.83 3.75 -18.17
CA LEU A 239 15.88 4.76 -18.37
C LEU A 239 15.91 5.28 -19.81
N LEU A 240 15.77 4.42 -20.82
CA LEU A 240 15.70 4.82 -22.23
C LEU A 240 14.49 5.73 -22.51
N MET A 241 13.33 5.41 -21.92
CA MET A 241 12.12 6.22 -22.01
C MET A 241 12.35 7.61 -21.40
N LYS A 242 12.94 7.69 -20.19
CA LYS A 242 13.28 8.96 -19.52
C LYS A 242 14.25 9.84 -20.34
N MET A 243 15.16 9.23 -21.10
CA MET A 243 16.10 9.94 -21.97
C MET A 243 15.54 10.31 -23.35
N GLY A 244 14.33 9.86 -23.69
CA GLY A 244 13.79 10.02 -25.04
C GLY A 244 14.54 9.22 -26.12
N ARG A 245 15.26 8.15 -25.75
CA ARG A 245 15.92 7.22 -26.70
C ARG A 245 14.90 6.23 -27.25
N TRP A 246 13.90 6.75 -27.96
CA TRP A 246 12.70 6.02 -28.36
C TRP A 246 12.97 4.80 -29.24
N LYS A 247 13.94 4.88 -30.17
CA LYS A 247 14.32 3.76 -31.06
C LYS A 247 14.80 2.53 -30.28
N GLU A 248 15.75 2.73 -29.37
CA GLU A 248 16.27 1.63 -28.54
C GLU A 248 15.24 1.09 -27.57
N ALA A 249 14.43 1.98 -26.97
CA ALA A 249 13.33 1.56 -26.10
C ALA A 249 12.33 0.70 -26.88
N ASN A 250 11.94 1.11 -28.08
CA ASN A 250 10.99 0.40 -28.93
C ASN A 250 11.46 -1.03 -29.24
N ILE A 251 12.72 -1.20 -29.69
CA ILE A 251 13.30 -2.50 -30.00
C ILE A 251 13.33 -3.39 -28.76
N ALA A 252 13.84 -2.88 -27.63
CA ALA A 252 13.90 -3.62 -26.38
C ALA A 252 12.52 -4.05 -25.87
N ILE A 253 11.51 -3.17 -26.02
CA ILE A 253 10.13 -3.49 -25.65
C ILE A 253 9.54 -4.57 -26.55
N LYS A 254 9.75 -4.51 -27.87
CA LYS A 254 9.30 -5.53 -28.83
C LYS A 254 9.86 -6.91 -28.47
N GLU A 255 11.16 -6.99 -28.19
CA GLU A 255 11.82 -8.24 -27.79
C GLU A 255 11.25 -8.84 -26.51
N LEU A 256 10.86 -8.00 -25.55
CA LEU A 256 10.22 -8.46 -24.31
C LEU A 256 8.77 -8.86 -24.53
N LEU A 257 7.99 -8.10 -25.31
CA LEU A 257 6.59 -8.42 -25.62
C LEU A 257 6.46 -9.74 -26.38
N LEU A 258 7.40 -10.07 -27.27
CA LEU A 258 7.44 -11.37 -27.95
C LEU A 258 7.63 -12.55 -26.97
N LYS A 259 8.22 -12.31 -25.79
CA LYS A 259 8.40 -13.32 -24.74
C LYS A 259 7.23 -13.33 -23.74
N ASP A 260 6.66 -12.17 -23.45
CA ASP A 260 5.58 -11.95 -22.49
C ASP A 260 4.49 -11.04 -23.08
N ILE A 261 3.59 -11.65 -23.86
CA ILE A 261 2.59 -10.93 -24.66
C ILE A 261 1.46 -10.29 -23.83
N ASP A 262 1.37 -10.55 -22.50
CA ASP A 262 0.32 -10.02 -21.62
C ASP A 262 0.80 -8.85 -20.74
N ASN A 263 2.05 -8.40 -20.92
CA ASN A 263 2.64 -7.34 -20.10
C ASN A 263 2.09 -5.95 -20.47
N TRP A 264 1.08 -5.47 -19.75
CA TRP A 264 0.39 -4.21 -20.05
C TRP A 264 1.28 -2.96 -19.96
N THR A 265 2.26 -2.95 -19.05
CA THR A 265 3.19 -1.81 -18.92
C THR A 265 4.05 -1.65 -20.17
N LEU A 266 4.49 -2.77 -20.76
CA LEU A 266 5.26 -2.76 -22.00
C LEU A 266 4.44 -2.26 -23.19
N TYR A 267 3.15 -2.62 -23.33
CA TYR A 267 2.30 -2.04 -24.38
C TYR A 267 2.17 -0.52 -24.26
N LYS A 268 1.94 -0.01 -23.04
CA LYS A 268 1.81 1.43 -22.82
C LYS A 268 3.07 2.19 -23.22
N ASN A 269 4.24 1.69 -22.80
CA ASN A 269 5.55 2.24 -23.16
C ASN A 269 5.80 2.11 -24.66
N TYR A 270 5.47 0.96 -25.27
CA TYR A 270 5.61 0.71 -26.69
C TYR A 270 4.86 1.76 -27.51
N PHE A 271 3.58 1.98 -27.21
CA PHE A 271 2.80 3.03 -27.88
C PHE A 271 3.39 4.42 -27.67
N GLU A 272 3.87 4.73 -26.46
CA GLU A 272 4.54 6.02 -26.22
C GLU A 272 5.79 6.19 -27.10
N THR A 273 6.61 5.15 -27.29
CA THR A 273 7.76 5.23 -28.22
C THR A 273 7.30 5.50 -29.66
N VAL A 274 6.27 4.80 -30.14
CA VAL A 274 5.74 4.95 -31.51
C VAL A 274 5.22 6.35 -31.75
N PHE A 275 4.41 6.90 -30.84
CA PHE A 275 3.82 8.24 -30.99
C PHE A 275 4.88 9.34 -30.98
N ASN A 276 5.91 9.22 -30.14
CA ASN A 276 7.01 10.19 -30.13
C ASN A 276 7.85 10.12 -31.42
N MET A 277 8.06 8.91 -31.96
CA MET A 277 8.77 8.72 -33.23
C MET A 277 7.96 9.17 -34.44
N GLU A 278 6.64 8.93 -34.48
CA GLU A 278 5.76 9.34 -35.58
C GLU A 278 5.74 10.87 -35.77
N ALA A 279 5.80 11.62 -34.67
CA ALA A 279 5.85 13.08 -34.71
C ALA A 279 7.12 13.63 -35.38
N HIS A 280 8.19 12.84 -35.47
CA HIS A 280 9.50 13.25 -36.02
C HIS A 280 10.00 12.27 -37.10
N VAL A 281 9.08 11.69 -37.89
CA VAL A 281 9.38 10.65 -38.89
C VAL A 281 10.51 11.05 -39.84
N GLU A 282 10.59 12.33 -40.22
CA GLU A 282 11.63 12.84 -41.12
C GLU A 282 13.06 12.68 -40.56
N GLU A 283 13.25 12.74 -39.25
CA GLU A 283 14.54 12.54 -38.58
C GLU A 283 14.91 11.05 -38.43
N PHE A 284 13.92 10.16 -38.54
CA PHE A 284 14.09 8.74 -38.27
C PHE A 284 14.13 7.85 -39.51
N VAL A 285 13.66 8.34 -40.65
CA VAL A 285 13.60 7.61 -41.94
C VAL A 285 14.88 7.75 -42.79
N SER A 286 15.84 8.59 -42.38
CA SER A 286 17.06 8.90 -43.15
C SER A 286 18.14 7.81 -43.24
N GLU A 287 17.84 6.55 -42.91
CA GLU A 287 18.72 5.41 -43.17
C GLU A 287 18.03 4.42 -44.13
N ASN A 288 18.34 4.57 -45.42
CA ASN A 288 18.18 3.53 -46.42
C ASN A 288 18.89 2.26 -45.91
N ILE A 289 18.22 1.10 -45.96
CA ILE A 289 18.73 -0.29 -46.17
C ILE A 289 17.80 -1.31 -45.45
N VAL A 290 17.35 -2.30 -46.24
CA VAL A 290 16.82 -3.68 -46.01
C VAL A 290 16.03 -4.02 -44.72
N ASP A 291 14.87 -4.66 -44.92
CA ASP A 291 13.98 -5.31 -43.93
C ASP A 291 14.75 -6.20 -42.93
N ASP A 292 14.89 -5.74 -41.69
CA ASP A 292 15.37 -6.53 -40.54
C ASP A 292 14.31 -6.45 -39.43
N ASP A 293 13.90 -7.60 -38.90
CA ASP A 293 12.89 -7.74 -37.84
C ASP A 293 13.26 -6.98 -36.54
N ARG A 294 14.53 -6.57 -36.42
CA ARG A 294 15.08 -5.79 -35.29
C ARG A 294 14.91 -4.27 -35.44
N LYS A 295 14.18 -3.79 -36.44
CA LYS A 295 13.96 -2.35 -36.62
C LYS A 295 12.91 -1.79 -35.64
N ALA A 296 13.12 -0.54 -35.22
CA ALA A 296 12.16 0.22 -34.43
C ALA A 296 10.94 0.60 -35.27
N ASP A 297 9.75 0.39 -34.72
CA ASP A 297 8.48 0.71 -35.39
C ASP A 297 8.20 2.20 -35.26
N CYS A 298 8.43 2.95 -36.34
CA CYS A 298 8.35 4.42 -36.37
C CYS A 298 7.01 4.96 -36.90
N THR A 299 6.13 4.10 -37.42
CA THR A 299 4.83 4.52 -37.99
C THR A 299 3.67 3.75 -37.34
N PHE A 300 2.46 4.31 -37.44
CA PHE A 300 1.27 3.64 -36.93
C PHE A 300 0.97 2.33 -37.66
N GLU A 301 1.24 2.23 -38.96
CA GLU A 301 1.07 0.99 -39.72
C GLU A 301 2.04 -0.10 -39.25
N ALA A 302 3.29 0.25 -38.95
CA ALA A 302 4.24 -0.69 -38.36
C ALA A 302 3.78 -1.15 -36.96
N CYS A 303 3.28 -0.21 -36.16
CA CYS A 303 2.69 -0.51 -34.85
C CYS A 303 1.51 -1.49 -34.95
N VAL A 304 0.56 -1.25 -35.88
CA VAL A 304 -0.59 -2.13 -36.12
C VAL A 304 -0.12 -3.52 -36.54
N LYS A 305 0.83 -3.61 -37.48
CA LYS A 305 1.40 -4.90 -37.91
C LYS A 305 1.99 -5.68 -36.74
N PHE A 306 2.76 -5.02 -35.87
CA PHE A 306 3.37 -5.68 -34.72
C PHE A 306 2.33 -6.21 -33.72
N ILE A 307 1.33 -5.40 -33.32
CA ILE A 307 0.29 -5.88 -32.41
C ILE A 307 -0.59 -6.98 -33.05
N SER A 308 -0.77 -6.97 -34.38
CA SER A 308 -1.42 -8.06 -35.11
C SER A 308 -0.63 -9.36 -35.04
N ILE A 309 0.71 -9.31 -35.10
CA ILE A 309 1.57 -10.49 -34.90
C ILE A 309 1.33 -11.08 -33.50
N LEU A 310 1.36 -10.23 -32.46
CA LEU A 310 1.12 -10.65 -31.08
C LEU A 310 -0.28 -11.25 -30.90
N GLN A 311 -1.31 -10.67 -31.53
CA GLN A 311 -2.66 -11.21 -31.49
C GLN A 311 -2.76 -12.56 -32.22
N ASN A 312 -2.14 -12.71 -33.39
CA ASN A 312 -2.12 -13.99 -34.12
C ASN A 312 -1.43 -15.10 -33.31
N ASP A 313 -0.38 -14.77 -32.56
CA ASP A 313 0.26 -15.73 -31.66
C ASP A 313 -0.63 -16.07 -30.47
N ASN A 314 -1.33 -15.09 -29.90
CA ASN A 314 -2.35 -15.30 -28.87
C ASN A 314 -3.52 -16.19 -29.38
N GLU A 315 -3.90 -16.07 -30.65
CA GLU A 315 -4.91 -16.91 -31.31
C GLU A 315 -4.48 -18.38 -31.45
N LYS A 316 -3.20 -18.71 -31.31
CA LYS A 316 -2.73 -20.10 -31.26
C LYS A 316 -2.81 -20.72 -29.85
N LEU A 317 -2.90 -19.90 -28.81
CA LEU A 317 -2.93 -20.37 -27.42
C LEU A 317 -4.25 -21.07 -27.07
N THR A 318 -4.23 -22.03 -26.14
CA THR A 318 -5.46 -22.66 -25.63
C THR A 318 -6.33 -21.67 -24.85
N HIS A 319 -5.69 -20.81 -24.06
CA HIS A 319 -6.32 -19.74 -23.31
C HIS A 319 -5.86 -18.40 -23.85
N LYS A 320 -6.81 -17.59 -24.31
CA LYS A 320 -6.53 -16.26 -24.84
C LYS A 320 -6.14 -15.31 -23.72
N LEU A 321 -5.05 -14.59 -23.93
CA LEU A 321 -4.55 -13.54 -23.05
C LEU A 321 -5.20 -12.20 -23.41
N ARG A 322 -5.35 -11.31 -22.44
CA ARG A 322 -6.15 -10.07 -22.59
C ARG A 322 -5.36 -8.96 -23.27
N GLY A 323 -4.07 -8.85 -22.94
CA GLY A 323 -3.15 -7.80 -23.38
C GLY A 323 -3.24 -7.51 -24.88
N PRO A 324 -3.10 -8.52 -25.77
CA PRO A 324 -3.17 -8.29 -27.21
C PRO A 324 -4.50 -7.68 -27.67
N TYR A 325 -5.64 -8.10 -27.13
CA TYR A 325 -6.94 -7.52 -27.51
C TYR A 325 -7.13 -6.10 -26.95
N LEU A 326 -6.65 -5.83 -25.73
CA LEU A 326 -6.67 -4.50 -25.14
C LEU A 326 -5.71 -3.54 -25.85
N ALA A 327 -4.61 -4.04 -26.41
CA ALA A 327 -3.64 -3.25 -27.16
C ALA A 327 -4.27 -2.55 -28.36
N PHE A 328 -5.18 -3.22 -29.09
CA PHE A 328 -5.93 -2.59 -30.19
C PHE A 328 -6.85 -1.46 -29.70
N LEU A 329 -7.53 -1.68 -28.57
CA LEU A 329 -8.43 -0.67 -27.98
C LEU A 329 -7.66 0.56 -27.46
N GLU A 330 -6.53 0.33 -26.81
CA GLU A 330 -5.65 1.39 -26.30
C GLU A 330 -5.00 2.19 -27.43
N LEU A 331 -4.52 1.52 -28.48
CA LEU A 331 -4.01 2.20 -29.66
C LEU A 331 -5.11 3.05 -30.33
N TYR A 332 -6.34 2.54 -30.41
CA TYR A 332 -7.49 3.29 -30.92
C TYR A 332 -7.73 4.56 -30.11
N LEU A 333 -7.79 4.44 -28.77
CA LEU A 333 -7.97 5.57 -27.86
C LEU A 333 -6.84 6.59 -28.02
N LYS A 334 -5.58 6.16 -28.03
CA LYS A 334 -4.44 7.07 -28.21
C LYS A 334 -4.47 7.81 -29.54
N LEU A 335 -4.78 7.11 -30.64
CA LEU A 335 -4.92 7.74 -31.98
C LEU A 335 -6.06 8.76 -31.98
N PHE A 336 -7.21 8.41 -31.41
CA PHE A 336 -8.36 9.30 -31.29
C PHE A 336 -8.02 10.55 -30.45
N SER A 337 -7.38 10.38 -29.29
CA SER A 337 -6.96 11.48 -28.42
C SER A 337 -5.91 12.39 -29.08
N ALA A 338 -5.08 11.85 -29.98
CA ALA A 338 -4.13 12.63 -30.77
C ALA A 338 -4.76 13.31 -32.01
N GLY A 339 -6.08 13.21 -32.21
CA GLY A 339 -6.79 13.78 -33.36
C GLY A 339 -6.51 13.06 -34.69
N LYS A 340 -5.94 11.85 -34.65
CA LYS A 340 -5.67 11.02 -35.83
C LYS A 340 -6.89 10.14 -36.16
N ASN A 341 -7.02 9.73 -37.42
CA ASN A 341 -8.14 8.89 -37.85
C ASN A 341 -7.94 7.42 -37.46
N ALA A 342 -8.21 7.07 -36.20
CA ALA A 342 -8.03 5.71 -35.67
C ALA A 342 -8.78 4.63 -36.50
N LYS A 343 -9.94 4.99 -37.07
CA LYS A 343 -10.77 4.09 -37.88
C LYS A 343 -10.08 3.63 -39.17
N GLU A 344 -9.21 4.45 -39.73
CA GLU A 344 -8.44 4.11 -40.94
C GLU A 344 -7.44 2.99 -40.68
N TYR A 345 -6.78 3.04 -39.52
CA TYR A 345 -5.75 2.07 -39.14
C TYR A 345 -6.31 0.77 -38.58
N LEU A 346 -7.37 0.86 -37.75
CA LEU A 346 -7.83 -0.26 -36.92
C LEU A 346 -9.26 -0.73 -37.26
N GLY A 347 -9.97 0.00 -38.11
CA GLY A 347 -11.40 -0.22 -38.36
C GLY A 347 -12.31 0.38 -37.28
N PRO A 348 -13.62 0.09 -37.30
CA PRO A 348 -14.58 0.66 -36.35
C PRO A 348 -14.36 0.18 -34.91
N LEU A 349 -14.37 1.11 -33.93
CA LEU A 349 -14.22 0.78 -32.51
C LEU A 349 -15.24 -0.26 -32.00
N PRO A 350 -16.55 -0.20 -32.37
CA PRO A 350 -17.51 -1.21 -31.96
C PRO A 350 -17.07 -2.65 -32.30
N THR A 351 -16.42 -2.86 -33.45
CA THR A 351 -15.94 -4.18 -33.87
C THR A 351 -14.85 -4.70 -32.93
N LEU A 352 -13.92 -3.83 -32.51
CA LEU A 352 -12.87 -4.18 -31.56
C LEU A 352 -13.43 -4.51 -30.18
N LEU A 353 -14.40 -3.73 -29.70
CA LEU A 353 -15.09 -3.96 -28.43
C LEU A 353 -15.89 -5.27 -28.44
N ILE A 354 -16.58 -5.57 -29.54
CA ILE A 354 -17.31 -6.83 -29.73
C ILE A 354 -16.34 -8.01 -29.73
N ASN A 355 -15.19 -7.89 -30.40
CA ASN A 355 -14.17 -8.94 -30.40
C ASN A 355 -13.66 -9.22 -28.97
N TYR A 356 -13.38 -8.17 -28.19
CA TYR A 356 -13.01 -8.33 -26.78
C TYR A 356 -14.12 -9.02 -25.97
N PHE A 357 -15.36 -8.55 -26.10
CA PHE A 357 -16.52 -9.13 -25.41
C PHE A 357 -16.77 -10.59 -25.81
N TYR A 358 -16.51 -10.97 -27.06
CA TYR A 358 -16.63 -12.34 -27.51
C TYR A 358 -15.70 -13.27 -26.71
N HIS A 359 -14.45 -12.89 -26.48
CA HIS A 359 -13.50 -13.72 -25.73
C HIS A 359 -13.63 -13.58 -24.20
N PHE A 360 -13.88 -12.38 -23.68
CA PHE A 360 -13.79 -12.08 -22.26
C PHE A 360 -15.11 -11.64 -21.61
N GLY A 361 -16.22 -11.63 -22.34
CA GLY A 361 -17.53 -11.19 -21.85
C GLY A 361 -18.06 -12.00 -20.67
N ALA A 362 -17.66 -13.27 -20.54
CA ALA A 362 -18.01 -14.11 -19.40
C ALA A 362 -17.11 -13.89 -18.16
N LYS A 363 -16.12 -13.00 -18.24
CA LYS A 363 -15.18 -12.72 -17.15
C LYS A 363 -15.64 -11.48 -16.38
N SER A 364 -15.47 -11.49 -15.06
CA SER A 364 -15.86 -10.37 -14.19
C SER A 364 -15.10 -9.06 -14.48
N CYS A 365 -13.91 -9.14 -15.08
CA CYS A 365 -13.12 -7.98 -15.49
C CYS A 365 -13.61 -7.31 -16.78
N CYS A 366 -14.62 -7.85 -17.48
CA CYS A 366 -15.02 -7.35 -18.79
C CYS A 366 -15.38 -5.86 -18.77
N LEU A 367 -16.21 -5.42 -17.81
CA LEU A 367 -16.56 -4.00 -17.69
C LEU A 367 -15.32 -3.15 -17.35
N SER A 368 -14.50 -3.55 -16.37
CA SER A 368 -13.33 -2.76 -15.98
C SER A 368 -12.36 -2.55 -17.12
N ASP A 369 -12.20 -3.58 -17.95
CA ASP A 369 -11.27 -3.57 -19.07
C ASP A 369 -11.83 -2.72 -20.24
N LEU A 370 -13.15 -2.74 -20.49
CA LEU A 370 -13.77 -1.96 -21.58
C LEU A 370 -14.06 -0.51 -21.19
N ARG A 371 -14.24 -0.21 -19.91
CA ARG A 371 -14.66 1.10 -19.39
C ARG A 371 -13.93 2.30 -20.00
N PRO A 372 -12.58 2.31 -20.15
CA PRO A 372 -11.86 3.47 -20.70
C PRO A 372 -12.27 3.82 -22.13
N TYR A 373 -12.72 2.84 -22.92
CA TYR A 373 -12.95 2.98 -24.36
C TYR A 373 -14.42 3.27 -24.71
N LEU A 374 -15.35 2.97 -23.79
CA LEU A 374 -16.79 3.12 -24.02
C LEU A 374 -17.22 4.59 -24.16
N ASN A 375 -16.56 5.52 -23.48
CA ASN A 375 -16.92 6.95 -23.49
C ASN A 375 -16.60 7.67 -24.81
N ILE A 376 -15.83 7.03 -25.70
CA ILE A 376 -15.45 7.58 -27.00
C ILE A 376 -16.56 7.37 -28.05
N LEU A 377 -17.40 6.36 -27.85
CA LEU A 377 -18.42 5.97 -28.82
C LEU A 377 -19.49 7.07 -28.96
N SER A 378 -19.90 7.32 -30.20
CA SER A 378 -21.11 8.10 -30.47
C SER A 378 -22.37 7.36 -30.03
N LYS A 379 -23.48 8.08 -29.80
CA LYS A 379 -24.76 7.46 -29.42
C LYS A 379 -25.22 6.35 -30.38
N SER A 380 -25.04 6.55 -31.69
CA SER A 380 -25.36 5.54 -32.71
C SER A 380 -24.47 4.30 -32.62
N GLU A 381 -23.19 4.47 -32.33
CA GLU A 381 -22.25 3.35 -32.17
C GLU A 381 -22.52 2.58 -30.89
N ILE A 382 -22.93 3.27 -29.81
CA ILE A 382 -23.37 2.64 -28.56
C ILE A 382 -24.56 1.72 -28.81
N THR A 383 -25.60 2.20 -29.49
CA THR A 383 -26.79 1.38 -29.82
C THR A 383 -26.38 0.16 -30.64
N SER A 384 -25.58 0.36 -31.70
CA SER A 384 -25.10 -0.75 -32.52
C SER A 384 -24.29 -1.76 -31.70
N PHE A 385 -23.38 -1.29 -30.85
CA PHE A 385 -22.56 -2.13 -29.98
C PHE A 385 -23.42 -3.00 -29.05
N LEU A 386 -24.41 -2.40 -28.37
CA LEU A 386 -25.32 -3.13 -27.48
C LEU A 386 -26.19 -4.13 -28.23
N ASP A 387 -26.69 -3.78 -29.42
CA ASP A 387 -27.47 -4.69 -30.26
C ASP A 387 -26.65 -5.93 -30.66
N TYR A 388 -25.37 -5.75 -31.00
CA TYR A 388 -24.49 -6.87 -31.31
C TYR A 388 -24.17 -7.73 -30.09
N MET A 389 -23.92 -7.11 -28.93
CA MET A 389 -23.75 -7.86 -27.68
C MET A 389 -24.99 -8.68 -27.37
N TRP A 390 -26.19 -8.10 -27.52
CA TRP A 390 -27.44 -8.80 -27.31
C TRP A 390 -27.58 -10.02 -28.23
N LYS A 391 -27.26 -9.87 -29.53
CA LYS A 391 -27.23 -10.98 -30.48
C LYS A 391 -26.24 -12.09 -30.08
N LEU A 392 -25.08 -11.72 -29.54
CA LEU A 392 -24.08 -12.70 -29.06
C LEU A 392 -24.54 -13.48 -27.83
N LEU A 393 -25.44 -12.91 -27.01
CA LEU A 393 -26.01 -13.63 -25.87
C LEU A 393 -26.93 -14.77 -26.31
N GLN A 394 -27.52 -14.70 -27.51
CA GLN A 394 -28.48 -15.69 -28.02
C GLN A 394 -29.65 -15.91 -27.04
N LEU A 395 -30.19 -14.81 -26.48
CA LEU A 395 -31.36 -14.81 -25.61
C LEU A 395 -32.48 -13.99 -26.24
N GLU A 396 -33.70 -14.51 -26.17
CA GLU A 396 -34.92 -13.74 -26.43
C GLU A 396 -35.33 -12.92 -25.20
N ASP A 397 -36.17 -11.92 -25.39
CA ASP A 397 -36.65 -11.08 -24.30
C ASP A 397 -37.42 -11.91 -23.26
N GLY A 398 -37.08 -11.75 -21.98
CA GLY A 398 -37.61 -12.55 -20.87
C GLY A 398 -37.11 -14.00 -20.80
N GLN A 399 -36.25 -14.47 -21.72
CA GLN A 399 -35.68 -15.81 -21.67
C GLN A 399 -34.62 -15.91 -20.56
N LEU A 400 -34.61 -17.04 -19.84
CA LEU A 400 -33.66 -17.30 -18.77
C LEU A 400 -32.34 -17.88 -19.35
N PRO A 401 -31.16 -17.52 -18.83
CA PRO A 401 -29.89 -18.11 -19.25
C PRO A 401 -29.88 -19.63 -19.09
N THR A 402 -29.28 -20.34 -20.04
CA THR A 402 -29.22 -21.81 -20.07
C THR A 402 -27.91 -22.38 -19.51
N SER A 403 -26.86 -21.56 -19.46
CA SER A 403 -25.54 -21.95 -18.96
C SER A 403 -24.91 -20.86 -18.10
N LYS A 404 -23.93 -21.26 -17.28
CA LYS A 404 -23.11 -20.36 -16.47
C LYS A 404 -22.42 -19.29 -17.33
N GLU A 405 -21.88 -19.67 -18.48
CA GLU A 405 -21.18 -18.73 -19.37
C GLU A 405 -22.14 -17.68 -19.96
N GLN A 406 -23.31 -18.12 -20.44
CA GLN A 406 -24.33 -17.23 -20.98
C GLN A 406 -24.83 -16.24 -19.91
N MET A 407 -25.04 -16.73 -18.68
CA MET A 407 -25.38 -15.89 -17.53
C MET A 407 -24.30 -14.83 -17.25
N LEU A 408 -23.02 -15.21 -17.20
CA LEU A 408 -21.94 -14.27 -16.93
C LEU A 408 -21.79 -13.22 -18.03
N ARG A 409 -21.96 -13.60 -19.31
CA ARG A 409 -22.00 -12.65 -20.42
C ARG A 409 -23.17 -11.68 -20.30
N TYR A 410 -24.34 -12.17 -19.88
CA TYR A 410 -25.50 -11.32 -19.66
C TYR A 410 -25.28 -10.33 -18.52
N ILE A 411 -24.67 -10.77 -17.40
CA ILE A 411 -24.26 -9.87 -16.31
C ILE A 411 -23.31 -8.77 -16.82
N SER A 412 -22.30 -9.13 -17.61
CA SER A 412 -21.38 -8.14 -18.21
C SER A 412 -22.11 -7.16 -19.13
N ASN A 413 -23.07 -7.63 -19.93
CA ASN A 413 -23.92 -6.76 -20.74
C ASN A 413 -24.74 -5.79 -19.87
N LEU A 414 -25.39 -6.27 -18.80
CA LEU A 414 -26.14 -5.43 -17.87
C LEU A 414 -25.25 -4.36 -17.20
N HIS A 415 -24.04 -4.74 -16.79
CA HIS A 415 -23.07 -3.82 -16.21
C HIS A 415 -22.62 -2.75 -17.20
N ILE A 416 -22.38 -3.12 -18.46
CA ILE A 416 -22.02 -2.18 -19.53
C ILE A 416 -23.20 -1.25 -19.85
N SER A 417 -24.41 -1.78 -19.99
CA SER A 417 -25.63 -0.98 -20.18
C SER A 417 -25.87 0.00 -19.04
N ARG A 418 -25.64 -0.43 -17.79
CA ARG A 418 -25.71 0.45 -16.62
C ARG A 418 -24.66 1.55 -16.69
N TYR A 419 -23.40 1.21 -17.02
CA TYR A 419 -22.30 2.17 -17.12
C TYR A 419 -22.55 3.24 -18.18
N LEU A 420 -23.17 2.85 -19.30
CA LEU A 420 -23.54 3.75 -20.41
C LEU A 420 -24.79 4.60 -20.12
N GLY A 421 -25.39 4.50 -18.93
CA GLY A 421 -26.51 5.33 -18.50
C GLY A 421 -27.90 4.82 -18.89
N PHE A 422 -28.04 3.71 -19.62
CA PHE A 422 -29.35 3.23 -20.10
C PHE A 422 -30.34 2.95 -18.97
N HIS A 423 -29.87 2.38 -17.86
CA HIS A 423 -30.76 2.11 -16.73
C HIS A 423 -31.15 3.38 -15.95
N GLU A 424 -30.37 4.46 -16.05
CA GLU A 424 -30.69 5.74 -15.39
C GLU A 424 -31.83 6.45 -16.13
N GLU A 425 -31.84 6.37 -17.47
CA GLU A 425 -32.89 6.94 -18.34
C GLU A 425 -34.25 6.22 -18.26
N LEU A 426 -34.30 5.01 -17.68
CA LEU A 426 -35.55 4.26 -17.51
C LEU A 426 -36.52 4.99 -16.56
N SER A 427 -37.81 4.90 -16.86
CA SER A 427 -38.87 5.34 -15.94
C SER A 427 -38.85 4.52 -14.64
N CYS A 428 -39.39 5.06 -13.54
CA CYS A 428 -39.55 4.33 -12.28
C CYS A 428 -40.28 2.99 -12.48
N GLU A 429 -41.33 2.94 -13.30
CA GLU A 429 -42.08 1.70 -13.59
C GLU A 429 -41.21 0.67 -14.33
N SER A 430 -40.47 1.12 -15.35
CA SER A 430 -39.54 0.26 -16.09
C SER A 430 -38.38 -0.24 -15.21
N LYS A 431 -37.87 0.61 -14.29
CA LYS A 431 -36.87 0.22 -13.30
C LYS A 431 -37.41 -0.89 -12.40
N LEU A 432 -38.63 -0.74 -11.88
CA LEU A 432 -39.27 -1.75 -11.03
C LEU A 432 -39.56 -3.05 -11.78
N HIS A 433 -40.00 -2.97 -13.04
CA HIS A 433 -40.17 -4.14 -13.89
C HIS A 433 -38.84 -4.89 -14.08
N LEU A 434 -37.77 -4.16 -14.42
CA LEU A 434 -36.44 -4.76 -14.57
C LEU A 434 -35.94 -5.36 -13.26
N THR A 435 -36.15 -4.73 -12.10
CA THR A 435 -35.77 -5.34 -10.80
C THR A 435 -36.48 -6.67 -10.55
N SER A 436 -37.75 -6.79 -10.96
CA SER A 436 -38.52 -8.03 -10.85
C SER A 436 -37.94 -9.13 -11.75
N CYS A 437 -37.57 -8.78 -12.98
CA CYS A 437 -36.89 -9.68 -13.91
C CYS A 437 -35.51 -10.11 -13.39
N LEU A 438 -34.69 -9.17 -12.91
CA LEU A 438 -33.37 -9.44 -12.32
C LEU A 438 -33.46 -10.36 -11.10
N MET A 439 -34.49 -10.22 -10.26
CA MET A 439 -34.69 -11.13 -9.13
C MET A 439 -35.07 -12.55 -9.60
N ARG A 440 -35.88 -12.67 -10.66
CA ARG A 440 -36.16 -13.97 -11.29
C ARG A 440 -34.90 -14.59 -11.89
N TYR A 441 -34.05 -13.79 -12.54
CA TYR A 441 -32.74 -14.24 -13.03
C TYR A 441 -31.84 -14.69 -11.89
N TYR A 442 -31.76 -13.93 -10.79
CA TYR A 442 -30.98 -14.30 -9.61
C TYR A 442 -31.37 -15.68 -9.05
N GLN A 443 -32.68 -15.94 -8.91
CA GLN A 443 -33.20 -17.21 -8.40
C GLN A 443 -32.91 -18.38 -9.35
N HIS A 444 -33.17 -18.21 -10.64
CA HIS A 444 -32.89 -19.23 -11.66
C HIS A 444 -31.39 -19.54 -11.76
N ALA A 445 -30.56 -18.49 -11.75
CA ALA A 445 -29.12 -18.59 -11.87
C ALA A 445 -28.45 -19.32 -10.71
N ALA A 446 -29.13 -19.48 -9.57
CA ALA A 446 -28.59 -20.21 -8.43
C ALA A 446 -28.22 -21.66 -8.77
N GLN A 447 -28.87 -22.26 -9.78
CA GLN A 447 -28.54 -23.62 -10.25
C GLN A 447 -27.17 -23.74 -10.92
N PHE A 448 -26.57 -22.62 -11.36
CA PHE A 448 -25.26 -22.58 -12.00
C PHE A 448 -24.11 -22.41 -11.01
N ASN A 449 -24.42 -22.19 -9.73
CA ASN A 449 -23.44 -22.19 -8.67
C ASN A 449 -23.11 -23.62 -8.25
N ASP A 450 -21.88 -23.83 -7.79
CA ASP A 450 -21.47 -25.11 -7.24
C ASP A 450 -22.24 -25.38 -5.94
N PRO A 451 -23.01 -26.49 -5.81
CA PRO A 451 -23.68 -26.82 -4.56
C PRO A 451 -22.71 -27.11 -3.41
N ASN A 452 -21.45 -27.43 -3.71
CA ASN A 452 -20.38 -27.65 -2.74
C ASN A 452 -19.48 -26.41 -2.55
N ALA A 453 -19.85 -25.26 -3.11
CA ALA A 453 -19.11 -24.02 -2.93
C ALA A 453 -18.89 -23.74 -1.45
N LEU A 454 -17.65 -23.42 -1.08
CA LEU A 454 -17.33 -23.02 0.28
C LEU A 454 -18.04 -21.72 0.62
N CYS A 455 -18.33 -21.50 1.91
CA CYS A 455 -18.92 -20.23 2.37
C CYS A 455 -18.03 -19.00 2.06
N THR A 456 -16.75 -19.21 1.75
CA THR A 456 -15.77 -18.21 1.33
C THR A 456 -15.88 -17.83 -0.16
N GLU A 457 -16.59 -18.61 -0.97
CA GLU A 457 -16.75 -18.35 -2.40
C GLU A 457 -17.91 -17.39 -2.67
N ILE A 458 -17.65 -16.41 -3.53
CA ILE A 458 -18.67 -15.46 -3.99
C ILE A 458 -19.52 -16.13 -5.07
N MET A 459 -20.84 -15.99 -4.98
CA MET A 459 -21.74 -16.63 -5.92
C MET A 459 -21.77 -15.87 -7.24
N HIS A 460 -21.80 -16.60 -8.36
CA HIS A 460 -21.67 -16.01 -9.70
C HIS A 460 -22.87 -15.15 -10.10
N ASN A 461 -24.02 -15.38 -9.47
CA ASN A 461 -25.28 -14.67 -9.71
C ASN A 461 -25.49 -13.46 -8.79
N ASP A 462 -24.66 -13.25 -7.75
CA ASP A 462 -24.75 -12.09 -6.85
C ASP A 462 -24.81 -10.71 -7.55
N PRO A 463 -24.16 -10.49 -8.71
CA PRO A 463 -24.31 -9.24 -9.45
C PRO A 463 -25.75 -8.87 -9.79
N PHE A 464 -26.65 -9.84 -10.01
CA PHE A 464 -28.06 -9.54 -10.22
C PHE A 464 -28.70 -8.92 -8.97
N ALA A 465 -28.43 -9.46 -7.79
CA ALA A 465 -28.96 -8.94 -6.53
C ALA A 465 -28.41 -7.53 -6.21
N LEU A 466 -27.12 -7.32 -6.47
CA LEU A 466 -26.50 -5.99 -6.35
C LEU A 466 -27.14 -4.98 -7.31
N LEU A 467 -27.36 -5.36 -8.57
CA LEU A 467 -28.02 -4.48 -9.54
C LEU A 467 -29.47 -4.16 -9.14
N VAL A 468 -30.21 -5.14 -8.61
CA VAL A 468 -31.55 -4.91 -8.04
C VAL A 468 -31.49 -3.87 -6.93
N ALA A 469 -30.57 -4.02 -5.97
CA ALA A 469 -30.43 -3.09 -4.86
C ALA A 469 -30.06 -1.67 -5.33
N HIS A 470 -29.17 -1.54 -6.32
CA HIS A 470 -28.82 -0.25 -6.92
C HIS A 470 -30.01 0.40 -7.62
N MET A 471 -30.79 -0.36 -8.38
CA MET A 471 -31.97 0.15 -9.06
C MET A 471 -33.08 0.59 -8.08
N LEU A 472 -33.31 -0.18 -7.03
CA LEU A 472 -34.26 0.20 -5.96
C LEU A 472 -33.80 1.46 -5.23
N HIS A 473 -32.48 1.62 -5.04
CA HIS A 473 -31.91 2.83 -4.49
C HIS A 473 -32.10 4.04 -5.42
N ASP A 474 -31.97 3.89 -6.75
CA ASP A 474 -32.29 4.97 -7.69
C ASP A 474 -33.76 5.39 -7.61
N VAL A 475 -34.68 4.41 -7.60
CA VAL A 475 -36.12 4.69 -7.47
C VAL A 475 -36.40 5.40 -6.14
N TRP A 476 -35.72 5.03 -5.05
CA TRP A 476 -35.79 5.78 -3.80
C TRP A 476 -35.26 7.21 -3.94
N LEU A 477 -34.14 7.43 -4.63
CA LEU A 477 -33.61 8.78 -4.85
C LEU A 477 -34.60 9.68 -5.60
N GLU A 478 -35.33 9.13 -6.57
CA GLU A 478 -36.35 9.83 -7.36
C GLU A 478 -37.66 10.04 -6.60
N THR A 479 -38.17 9.01 -5.93
CA THR A 479 -39.51 9.02 -5.30
C THR A 479 -39.50 9.43 -3.83
N LYS A 480 -38.35 9.34 -3.17
CA LYS A 480 -38.15 9.47 -1.71
C LYS A 480 -38.97 8.49 -0.86
N GLN A 481 -39.50 7.41 -1.45
CA GLN A 481 -40.27 6.41 -0.71
C GLN A 481 -39.35 5.37 -0.04
N THR A 482 -39.33 5.37 1.30
CA THR A 482 -38.45 4.49 2.11
C THR A 482 -38.72 3.00 1.92
N SER A 483 -39.89 2.60 1.39
CA SER A 483 -40.20 1.21 1.04
C SER A 483 -39.14 0.58 0.13
N TYR A 484 -38.64 1.32 -0.86
CA TYR A 484 -37.66 0.80 -1.81
C TYR A 484 -36.28 0.54 -1.18
N LEU A 485 -35.87 1.35 -0.19
CA LEU A 485 -34.66 1.05 0.59
C LEU A 485 -34.83 -0.21 1.44
N ARG A 486 -36.02 -0.40 2.04
CA ARG A 486 -36.33 -1.62 2.78
C ARG A 486 -36.30 -2.84 1.86
N ASP A 487 -36.86 -2.74 0.67
CA ASP A 487 -36.85 -3.84 -0.31
C ASP A 487 -35.43 -4.16 -0.76
N ALA A 488 -34.59 -3.14 -1.00
CA ALA A 488 -33.17 -3.32 -1.30
C ALA A 488 -32.44 -4.06 -0.16
N LEU A 489 -32.68 -3.69 1.10
CA LEU A 489 -32.14 -4.40 2.26
C LEU A 489 -32.58 -5.86 2.31
N ILE A 490 -33.86 -6.14 2.04
CA ILE A 490 -34.39 -7.53 2.02
C ILE A 490 -33.69 -8.36 0.95
N VAL A 491 -33.49 -7.81 -0.25
CA VAL A 491 -32.78 -8.47 -1.35
C VAL A 491 -31.32 -8.76 -0.97
N LEU A 492 -30.64 -7.79 -0.38
CA LEU A 492 -29.23 -7.94 0.03
C LEU A 492 -29.06 -8.91 1.20
N GLU A 493 -29.94 -8.89 2.20
CA GLU A 493 -29.95 -9.87 3.29
C GLU A 493 -30.21 -11.29 2.77
N TYR A 494 -31.14 -11.43 1.82
CA TYR A 494 -31.41 -12.71 1.17
C TYR A 494 -30.18 -13.23 0.41
N ALA A 495 -29.50 -12.35 -0.32
CA ALA A 495 -28.29 -12.70 -1.06
C ALA A 495 -27.11 -13.00 -0.12
N LEU A 496 -26.93 -12.24 0.96
CA LEU A 496 -25.87 -12.46 1.95
C LEU A 496 -25.98 -13.83 2.61
N ARG A 497 -27.19 -14.32 2.89
CA ARG A 497 -27.39 -15.68 3.44
C ARG A 497 -26.89 -16.77 2.51
N ARG A 498 -26.88 -16.53 1.19
CA ARG A 498 -26.41 -17.46 0.16
C ARG A 498 -24.93 -17.25 -0.19
N SER A 499 -24.42 -16.02 -0.06
CA SER A 499 -23.00 -15.69 -0.22
C SER A 499 -22.48 -14.88 0.97
N PRO A 500 -22.21 -15.55 2.12
CA PRO A 500 -21.88 -14.87 3.37
C PRO A 500 -20.53 -14.13 3.36
N SER A 501 -19.66 -14.44 2.39
CA SER A 501 -18.36 -13.79 2.23
C SER A 501 -18.35 -12.65 1.21
N ASN A 502 -19.48 -12.35 0.57
CA ASN A 502 -19.55 -11.28 -0.43
C ASN A 502 -19.44 -9.89 0.24
N HIS A 503 -18.26 -9.29 0.11
CA HIS A 503 -17.96 -7.98 0.70
C HIS A 503 -18.73 -6.82 0.06
N GLN A 504 -19.11 -6.90 -1.22
CA GLN A 504 -19.89 -5.84 -1.87
C GLN A 504 -21.30 -5.74 -1.28
N ILE A 505 -21.92 -6.90 -1.03
CA ILE A 505 -23.23 -6.98 -0.37
C ILE A 505 -23.14 -6.42 1.05
N LYS A 506 -22.12 -6.81 1.83
CA LYS A 506 -21.89 -6.29 3.18
C LYS A 506 -21.68 -4.77 3.20
N LEU A 507 -20.83 -4.24 2.31
CA LEU A 507 -20.59 -2.80 2.22
C LEU A 507 -21.85 -2.02 1.84
N LEU A 508 -22.68 -2.57 0.94
CA LEU A 508 -23.94 -1.93 0.56
C LEU A 508 -24.97 -1.99 1.71
N LEU A 509 -25.12 -3.15 2.38
CA LEU A 509 -25.93 -3.28 3.58
C LEU A 509 -25.52 -2.29 4.67
N LEU A 510 -24.22 -2.17 4.94
CA LEU A 510 -23.66 -1.21 5.90
C LEU A 510 -24.13 0.22 5.59
N LYS A 511 -23.98 0.65 4.33
CA LYS A 511 -24.39 1.99 3.88
C LYS A 511 -25.91 2.19 3.95
N LEU A 512 -26.71 1.21 3.52
CA LEU A 512 -28.17 1.32 3.52
C LEU A 512 -28.74 1.28 4.95
N TYR A 513 -28.21 0.44 5.84
CA TYR A 513 -28.59 0.43 7.25
C TYR A 513 -28.28 1.77 7.91
N ASN A 514 -27.08 2.32 7.70
CA ASN A 514 -26.72 3.63 8.22
C ASN A 514 -27.60 4.75 7.65
N SER A 515 -27.99 4.68 6.37
CA SER A 515 -28.90 5.66 5.75
C SER A 515 -30.30 5.64 6.36
N LEU A 516 -30.75 4.51 6.91
CA LEU A 516 -32.02 4.38 7.63
C LEU A 516 -31.90 4.65 9.15
N GLY A 517 -30.70 5.01 9.64
CA GLY A 517 -30.44 5.17 11.07
C GLY A 517 -30.35 3.85 11.86
N LEU A 518 -30.28 2.70 11.17
CA LEU A 518 -30.20 1.36 11.76
C LEU A 518 -28.75 0.99 12.11
N SER A 519 -28.07 1.86 12.87
CA SER A 519 -26.64 1.79 13.17
C SER A 519 -26.19 0.52 13.88
N LYS A 520 -27.03 -0.09 14.72
CA LYS A 520 -26.74 -1.37 15.37
C LYS A 520 -26.68 -2.54 14.37
N ALA A 521 -27.63 -2.58 13.43
CA ALA A 521 -27.61 -3.59 12.37
C ALA A 521 -26.41 -3.37 11.42
N ALA A 522 -26.13 -2.10 11.10
CA ALA A 522 -24.94 -1.72 10.36
C ALA A 522 -23.65 -2.20 11.06
N HIS A 523 -23.57 -2.05 12.39
CA HIS A 523 -22.41 -2.49 13.16
C HIS A 523 -22.18 -4.00 13.10
N ILE A 524 -23.24 -4.81 13.15
CA ILE A 524 -23.12 -6.27 12.98
C ILE A 524 -22.50 -6.60 11.61
N ILE A 525 -22.94 -5.91 10.55
CA ILE A 525 -22.36 -6.10 9.21
C ILE A 525 -20.90 -5.63 9.16
N TYR A 526 -20.56 -4.54 9.86
CA TYR A 526 -19.19 -4.06 9.99
C TYR A 526 -18.29 -5.09 10.69
N GLU A 527 -18.76 -5.72 11.77
CA GLU A 527 -18.04 -6.82 12.43
C GLU A 527 -17.87 -8.02 11.50
N MET A 528 -18.88 -8.35 10.69
CA MET A 528 -18.80 -9.42 9.68
C MET A 528 -17.81 -9.13 8.53
N LEU A 529 -17.42 -7.87 8.31
CA LEU A 529 -16.37 -7.50 7.36
C LEU A 529 -14.96 -7.78 7.92
N ASP A 530 -14.84 -7.97 9.24
CA ASP A 530 -13.57 -8.26 9.93
C ASP A 530 -12.46 -7.25 9.61
N ILE A 531 -12.82 -5.96 9.64
CA ILE A 531 -11.94 -4.82 9.31
C ILE A 531 -10.75 -4.75 10.27
N LYS A 532 -9.52 -4.87 9.73
CA LYS A 532 -8.28 -4.93 10.51
C LYS A 532 -7.18 -4.03 9.97
N HIS A 533 -6.30 -3.59 10.87
CA HIS A 533 -5.08 -2.82 10.57
C HIS A 533 -5.36 -1.65 9.62
N MET A 534 -4.73 -1.63 8.44
CA MET A 534 -4.87 -0.59 7.43
C MET A 534 -6.31 -0.33 6.97
N GLN A 535 -7.17 -1.35 7.10
CA GLN A 535 -8.59 -1.21 6.76
C GLN A 535 -9.33 -0.30 7.77
N LEU A 536 -8.82 -0.15 9.00
CA LEU A 536 -9.39 0.77 9.99
C LEU A 536 -9.27 2.22 9.52
N ASP A 537 -8.18 2.58 8.85
CA ASP A 537 -8.01 3.91 8.24
C ASP A 537 -8.87 4.06 6.98
N SER A 538 -8.75 3.11 6.05
CA SER A 538 -9.37 3.20 4.71
C SER A 538 -10.87 2.89 4.66
N LEU A 539 -11.43 2.17 5.64
CA LEU A 539 -12.84 1.77 5.68
C LEU A 539 -13.52 2.02 7.04
N GLY A 540 -12.77 2.28 8.11
CA GLY A 540 -13.34 2.47 9.46
C GLY A 540 -14.32 3.64 9.54
N TYR A 541 -14.07 4.69 8.77
CA TYR A 541 -14.96 5.86 8.65
C TYR A 541 -16.41 5.49 8.27
N LEU A 542 -16.64 4.37 7.58
CA LEU A 542 -17.97 3.94 7.16
C LEU A 542 -18.90 3.62 8.34
N GLN A 543 -18.34 3.35 9.52
CA GLN A 543 -19.11 3.02 10.72
C GLN A 543 -18.80 3.93 11.91
N CYS A 544 -17.58 4.45 12.03
CA CYS A 544 -17.19 5.41 13.07
C CYS A 544 -18.17 6.60 13.17
N TRP A 545 -18.44 7.27 12.05
CA TRP A 545 -19.28 8.48 12.05
C TRP A 545 -20.77 8.17 12.21
N PRO A 546 -21.34 7.19 11.49
CA PRO A 546 -22.74 6.82 11.72
C PRO A 546 -23.05 6.37 13.15
N LEU A 547 -22.12 5.72 13.85
CA LEU A 547 -22.33 5.38 15.26
C LEU A 547 -22.46 6.63 16.13
N LEU A 548 -21.62 7.64 15.91
CA LEU A 548 -21.66 8.91 16.62
C LEU A 548 -22.97 9.67 16.32
N TYR A 549 -23.31 9.84 15.03
CA TYR A 549 -24.50 10.58 14.61
C TYR A 549 -25.82 9.96 15.07
N HIS A 550 -25.87 8.63 15.15
CA HIS A 550 -27.05 7.89 15.63
C HIS A 550 -27.04 7.66 17.16
N GLY A 551 -26.15 8.33 17.90
CA GLY A 551 -26.10 8.31 19.37
C GLY A 551 -25.67 6.98 19.98
N GLN A 552 -24.96 6.13 19.25
CA GLN A 552 -24.42 4.85 19.74
C GLN A 552 -23.03 5.03 20.37
N TYR A 553 -22.93 5.92 21.36
CA TYR A 553 -21.66 6.37 21.95
C TYR A 553 -20.81 5.26 22.55
N THR A 554 -21.41 4.26 23.18
CA THR A 554 -20.66 3.13 23.78
C THR A 554 -19.94 2.31 22.70
N ILE A 555 -20.63 2.02 21.59
CA ILE A 555 -20.07 1.26 20.47
C ILE A 555 -19.04 2.12 19.73
N ALA A 556 -19.34 3.41 19.53
CA ALA A 556 -18.41 4.37 18.92
C ALA A 556 -17.10 4.44 19.70
N SER A 557 -17.16 4.57 21.03
CA SER A 557 -15.97 4.60 21.89
C SER A 557 -15.09 3.37 21.71
N GLN A 558 -15.68 2.17 21.71
CA GLN A 558 -14.94 0.92 21.55
C GLN A 558 -14.25 0.81 20.18
N LEU A 559 -14.94 1.26 19.13
CA LEU A 559 -14.39 1.28 17.78
C LEU A 559 -13.26 2.33 17.65
N PHE A 560 -13.42 3.50 18.26
CA PHE A 560 -12.37 4.53 18.33
C PHE A 560 -11.14 4.01 19.07
N ASP A 561 -11.31 3.34 20.21
CA ASP A 561 -10.20 2.75 20.96
C ASP A 561 -9.43 1.73 20.12
N THR A 562 -10.14 0.87 19.39
CA THR A 562 -9.52 -0.12 18.50
C THR A 562 -8.76 0.55 17.36
N THR A 563 -9.32 1.62 16.81
CA THR A 563 -8.72 2.36 15.69
C THR A 563 -7.50 3.18 16.12
N LEU A 564 -7.56 3.89 17.26
CA LEU A 564 -6.42 4.63 17.83
C LEU A 564 -5.29 3.70 18.26
N LYS A 565 -5.62 2.51 18.81
CA LYS A 565 -4.63 1.48 19.11
C LYS A 565 -3.88 1.03 17.85
N PHE A 566 -4.56 0.94 16.70
CA PHE A 566 -3.90 0.65 15.44
C PHE A 566 -2.90 1.75 15.04
N PHE A 567 -3.29 3.03 15.05
CA PHE A 567 -2.40 4.13 14.67
C PHE A 567 -1.17 4.22 15.58
N THR A 568 -1.38 4.14 16.90
CA THR A 568 -0.29 4.19 17.89
C THR A 568 0.66 2.98 17.79
N SER A 569 0.13 1.77 17.54
CA SER A 569 0.94 0.57 17.35
C SER A 569 1.71 0.63 16.03
N ASN A 570 1.05 1.03 14.94
CA ASN A 570 1.67 1.14 13.63
C ASN A 570 2.83 2.14 13.60
N TYR A 571 2.71 3.26 14.33
CA TYR A 571 3.81 4.21 14.47
C TYR A 571 5.05 3.56 15.12
N LYS A 572 4.85 2.73 16.14
CA LYS A 572 5.93 1.98 16.81
C LYS A 572 6.54 0.91 15.88
N ASP A 573 5.71 0.12 15.22
CA ASP A 573 6.15 -0.98 14.35
C ASP A 573 6.88 -0.46 13.09
N SER A 574 6.39 0.64 12.51
CA SER A 574 7.02 1.29 11.34
C SER A 574 8.45 1.73 11.61
N ALA A 575 8.73 2.20 12.83
CA ALA A 575 10.09 2.60 13.23
C ALA A 575 11.06 1.40 13.25
N ASP A 576 10.59 0.21 13.66
CA ASP A 576 11.41 -1.01 13.65
C ASP A 576 11.60 -1.55 12.22
N HIS A 577 10.59 -1.48 11.34
CA HIS A 577 10.73 -1.81 9.92
C HIS A 577 11.78 -0.96 9.19
N LEU A 578 11.91 0.33 9.54
CA LEU A 578 12.99 1.18 9.04
C LEU A 578 14.37 0.65 9.47
N THR A 579 14.53 0.23 10.74
CA THR A 579 15.79 -0.36 11.19
C THR A 579 16.15 -1.66 10.47
N PHE A 580 15.15 -2.52 10.20
CA PHE A 580 15.35 -3.75 9.44
C PHE A 580 15.73 -3.49 7.98
N SER A 581 15.19 -2.42 7.38
CA SER A 581 15.52 -2.05 6.00
C SER A 581 17.00 -1.73 5.83
N TYR A 582 17.63 -1.06 6.81
CA TYR A 582 19.09 -0.88 6.83
C TYR A 582 19.83 -2.21 7.04
N LYS A 583 19.39 -3.04 8.00
CA LYS A 583 20.05 -4.31 8.33
C LYS A 583 20.06 -5.31 7.18
N PHE A 584 18.97 -5.39 6.42
CA PHE A 584 18.82 -6.32 5.29
C PHE A 584 19.17 -5.70 3.93
N GLY A 585 19.56 -4.41 3.90
CA GLY A 585 19.95 -3.71 2.68
C GLY A 585 18.80 -3.33 1.75
N SER A 586 17.56 -3.32 2.24
CA SER A 586 16.37 -2.90 1.47
C SER A 586 16.29 -1.37 1.30
N PHE A 587 17.34 -0.76 0.75
CA PHE A 587 17.50 0.70 0.72
C PHE A 587 16.38 1.42 -0.04
N LEU A 588 15.92 0.84 -1.15
CA LEU A 588 14.87 1.41 -1.99
C LEU A 588 13.51 1.52 -1.29
N LYS A 589 13.30 0.75 -0.21
CA LYS A 589 12.06 0.77 0.58
C LYS A 589 12.08 1.77 1.73
N ILE A 590 13.23 2.33 2.07
CA ILE A 590 13.34 3.24 3.22
C ILE A 590 12.56 4.53 2.96
N SER A 591 12.71 5.13 1.77
CA SER A 591 11.93 6.33 1.40
C SER A 591 10.43 6.03 1.41
N GLU A 592 10.02 4.91 0.78
CA GLU A 592 8.62 4.48 0.76
C GLU A 592 8.04 4.30 2.18
N PHE A 593 8.79 3.68 3.09
CA PHE A 593 8.34 3.47 4.48
C PHE A 593 8.27 4.77 5.28
N VAL A 594 9.19 5.70 5.06
CA VAL A 594 9.13 7.03 5.70
C VAL A 594 7.90 7.78 5.20
N ASP A 595 7.67 7.81 3.88
CA ASP A 595 6.50 8.50 3.31
C ASP A 595 5.18 7.84 3.72
N PHE A 596 5.16 6.51 3.84
CA PHE A 596 4.00 5.78 4.35
C PHE A 596 3.70 6.10 5.81
N ARG A 597 4.74 6.14 6.66
CA ARG A 597 4.61 6.51 8.08
C ARG A 597 4.07 7.94 8.21
N GLU A 598 4.58 8.89 7.42
CA GLU A 598 4.10 10.26 7.42
C GLU A 598 2.64 10.36 6.94
N LYS A 599 2.26 9.66 5.87
CA LYS A 599 0.87 9.62 5.39
C LYS A 599 -0.10 9.10 6.44
N LEU A 600 0.27 8.05 7.17
CA LEU A 600 -0.56 7.51 8.24
C LEU A 600 -0.59 8.43 9.47
N GLY A 601 0.53 9.04 9.82
CA GLY A 601 0.60 10.03 10.92
C GLY A 601 -0.27 11.27 10.66
N HIS A 602 -0.40 11.67 9.40
CA HIS A 602 -1.21 12.81 8.96
C HIS A 602 -2.57 12.40 8.36
N SER A 603 -3.08 11.19 8.64
CA SER A 603 -4.41 10.79 8.17
C SER A 603 -5.51 11.65 8.78
N LEU A 604 -6.42 12.17 7.96
CA LEU A 604 -7.62 12.88 8.44
C LEU A 604 -8.45 11.98 9.37
N HIS A 605 -8.56 10.69 9.04
CA HIS A 605 -9.33 9.77 9.88
C HIS A 605 -8.72 9.63 11.28
N PHE A 606 -7.38 9.58 11.36
CA PHE A 606 -6.67 9.54 12.63
C PHE A 606 -6.91 10.81 13.46
N ALA A 607 -6.77 11.98 12.84
CA ALA A 607 -7.00 13.26 13.50
C ALA A 607 -8.44 13.38 14.03
N LEU A 608 -9.43 13.08 13.18
CA LEU A 608 -10.84 13.18 13.57
C LEU A 608 -11.22 12.19 14.67
N ILE A 609 -10.76 10.93 14.61
CA ILE A 609 -11.06 9.97 15.68
C ILE A 609 -10.43 10.40 17.00
N THR A 610 -9.21 10.95 16.96
CA THR A 610 -8.52 11.43 18.17
C THR A 610 -9.35 12.53 18.84
N VAL A 611 -9.79 13.53 18.07
CA VAL A 611 -10.61 14.63 18.59
C VAL A 611 -11.97 14.12 19.08
N GLU A 612 -12.67 13.31 18.28
CA GLU A 612 -14.01 12.82 18.66
C GLU A 612 -13.96 11.87 19.86
N LYS A 613 -12.88 11.10 20.01
CA LYS A 613 -12.65 10.29 21.21
C LYS A 613 -12.47 11.17 22.45
N MET A 614 -11.65 12.22 22.38
CA MET A 614 -11.49 13.18 23.47
C MET A 614 -12.82 13.84 23.85
N LEU A 615 -13.58 14.32 22.86
CA LEU A 615 -14.91 14.91 23.09
C LEU A 615 -15.89 13.92 23.71
N LEU A 616 -15.86 12.66 23.28
CA LEU A 616 -16.70 11.60 23.82
C LEU A 616 -16.35 11.26 25.28
N GLU A 617 -15.07 11.31 25.65
CA GLU A 617 -14.63 11.14 27.04
C GLU A 617 -15.08 12.30 27.94
N ILE A 618 -15.00 13.53 27.44
CA ILE A 618 -15.55 14.71 28.13
C ILE A 618 -17.07 14.55 28.31
N TYR A 619 -17.78 14.16 27.25
CA TYR A 619 -19.22 13.96 27.29
C TYR A 619 -19.64 12.86 28.30
N ASN A 620 -18.88 11.78 28.38
CA ASN A 620 -19.13 10.67 29.31
C ASN A 620 -18.66 10.95 30.74
N SER A 621 -18.01 12.08 31.00
CA SER A 621 -17.50 12.41 32.33
C SER A 621 -18.65 12.64 33.32
N THR A 622 -18.56 12.01 34.49
CA THR A 622 -19.66 11.98 35.48
C THR A 622 -19.67 13.17 36.44
N SER A 623 -18.59 13.96 36.50
CA SER A 623 -18.46 15.12 37.38
C SER A 623 -17.43 16.10 36.85
N ILE A 624 -17.52 17.37 37.27
CA ILE A 624 -16.57 18.44 36.89
C ILE A 624 -15.12 18.05 37.23
N GLN A 625 -14.89 17.43 38.39
CA GLN A 625 -13.55 16.98 38.80
C GLN A 625 -13.00 15.91 37.86
N HIS A 626 -13.86 14.96 37.47
CA HIS A 626 -13.48 13.94 36.49
C HIS A 626 -13.21 14.54 35.12
N THR A 627 -14.03 15.51 34.67
CA THR A 627 -13.78 16.23 33.42
C THR A 627 -12.43 16.93 33.42
N LEU A 628 -12.09 17.64 34.51
CA LEU A 628 -10.79 18.31 34.64
C LEU A 628 -9.62 17.30 34.59
N GLN A 629 -9.76 16.17 35.28
CA GLN A 629 -8.74 15.10 35.23
C GLN A 629 -8.55 14.53 33.82
N VAL A 630 -9.64 14.30 33.09
CA VAL A 630 -9.56 13.81 31.70
C VAL A 630 -8.87 14.86 30.83
N ILE A 631 -9.27 16.14 30.93
CA ILE A 631 -8.64 17.23 30.16
C ILE A 631 -7.15 17.35 30.47
N ASP A 632 -6.75 17.25 31.74
CA ASP A 632 -5.34 17.31 32.15
C ASP A 632 -4.50 16.13 31.60
N GLN A 633 -5.15 15.01 31.27
CA GLN A 633 -4.51 13.81 30.68
C GLN A 633 -4.52 13.80 29.15
N MET A 634 -5.26 14.71 28.50
CA MET A 634 -5.29 14.77 27.06
C MET A 634 -3.97 15.34 26.54
N ASP A 635 -3.27 14.55 25.72
CA ASP A 635 -2.18 15.05 24.88
C ASP A 635 -2.75 15.91 23.74
N ILE A 636 -3.10 17.16 24.07
CA ILE A 636 -3.45 18.17 23.08
C ILE A 636 -2.13 18.62 22.45
N ILE A 637 -1.82 18.07 21.29
CA ILE A 637 -0.64 18.43 20.50
C ILE A 637 -0.64 19.96 20.33
N ASN A 638 0.37 20.64 20.90
CA ASN A 638 0.57 22.06 20.70
C ASN A 638 0.92 22.30 19.23
N SER A 639 0.07 23.07 18.56
CA SER A 639 0.05 23.48 17.15
C SER A 639 1.28 24.20 16.60
N LYS A 640 2.46 24.04 17.20
CA LYS A 640 3.68 24.74 16.76
C LYS A 640 4.54 23.99 15.75
N ASP A 641 4.41 22.67 15.61
CA ASP A 641 5.32 21.88 14.74
C ASP A 641 4.65 20.88 13.77
N ASP A 642 3.34 20.65 13.81
CA ASP A 642 2.67 19.72 12.87
C ASP A 642 1.63 20.45 12.02
N ASP A 643 2.05 20.93 10.85
CA ASP A 643 1.14 21.29 9.78
C ASP A 643 0.46 20.00 9.30
N VAL A 644 -0.78 19.74 9.73
CA VAL A 644 -1.66 18.85 8.96
C VAL A 644 -1.86 19.54 7.62
N TYR A 645 -1.06 19.17 6.62
CA TYR A 645 -1.19 19.65 5.25
C TYR A 645 -2.46 19.06 4.63
N CYS A 646 -3.62 19.63 4.95
CA CYS A 646 -4.84 19.45 4.18
C CYS A 646 -4.63 20.17 2.84
N ASN A 647 -3.98 19.49 1.88
CA ASN A 647 -3.74 20.04 0.56
C ASN A 647 -5.06 20.25 -0.22
N ASN A 648 -6.14 19.55 0.17
CA ASN A 648 -7.49 19.78 -0.33
C ASN A 648 -8.58 19.48 0.72
N LEU A 649 -9.76 20.09 0.57
CA LEU A 649 -11.00 19.81 1.32
C LEU A 649 -11.54 18.36 1.21
N ARG A 650 -10.85 17.50 0.45
CA ARG A 650 -11.17 16.07 0.25
C ARG A 650 -10.14 15.14 0.87
N ASP A 651 -9.00 15.66 1.33
CA ASP A 651 -8.08 14.94 2.21
C ASP A 651 -8.62 15.02 3.64
#